data_AF-A0A6G1GHV2-F1
#
_entry.id   AF-A0A6G1GHV2-F1
#
_cell.length_a   1.000
_cell.length_b   1.000
_cell.length_c   1.000
_cell.angle_alpha   90.00
_cell.angle_beta   90.00
_cell.angle_gamma   90.00
#
_symmetry.space_group_name_H-M   'P 1'
#
loop_
_entity.id
_entity.type
_entity.pdbx_description
1 polymer ?
#
loop_
_entity_poly.entity_id
_entity_poly.type
_entity_poly.pdbx_seq_one_letter_code
_entity_poly.pdbx_strand_id
1 'polypeptide(L)'
;MAQPLVMSTAGKTSPRILEDLLRYDPRLEERAERNILASLPHRFDPQASTRKPAIPQGSCSHILILKADESVLPNTDTVAWEEGTRLKVATICSRCRYHFDLFVQHKRQGVGQPCGTGKGEPLHHFACRGISHGEYIDPTDLTADPRTPSSSTFDFICQFEQCQMVLKVLSRPPAILPEDYRLLMDGDRLDARHRAVLKEHRDVKPQPIPAMVLATLRVYIGNALNPDWLPRTIPFTHKTFLALFGTDTQTFLHRLGFTPTAEDHPDGLGRWIPPIPTDSEDVWRRPDKRTYLQDVYQELGIVLWDCKPHEREEVASRMEIYPLVTKVNAVSSIESILSCAGYEKKPGARATRSTRSDEEDHPHYASLGAVADFSDNLILFAWKTQSFFDKLDHAYYLDCLRGIAQGRGSEALSVEVALADSRGVYDRKTIDNAFRCLGIDPQKGPTLTGEQILNHYNVRYQDVGERTRMDMREMRKILAHVFDLQCLSDSSDELLDTYEACLRFLEADDSYSDEFIQVAYQTKVKTRDSSEDRKGEADREVTRARHALKIIAERRHSDALMAFVTAEIDDDDVTQAFNFFNIKERDGYIDPEMIDMYALTHQQDNPFNWNEIERHRKSLVRHIARKFPSGRRYSYLQSHSPESDPKDHPVGLRNIGNTCYLASVLQFLYSIRPFRDVILTFPGNVDDNVNVQSSQQSGNAPSVNSQRRGTPGGTWGNRWARRSRP
;
A
#
# COMPACT_ATOMS: atom_id res chain seq x y z
N MET A 1 13.98 18.58 -6.25
CA MET A 1 12.53 18.24 -6.31
C MET A 1 12.40 16.78 -5.94
N ALA A 2 11.93 16.47 -4.73
CA ALA A 2 11.79 15.09 -4.29
C ALA A 2 10.63 14.44 -5.05
N GLN A 3 10.93 13.38 -5.82
CA GLN A 3 9.89 12.49 -6.34
C GLN A 3 9.16 11.88 -5.13
N PRO A 4 7.82 11.93 -5.06
CA PRO A 4 7.10 11.22 -4.02
C PRO A 4 7.40 9.73 -4.18
N LEU A 5 7.76 9.06 -3.09
CA LEU A 5 7.78 7.59 -3.02
C LEU A 5 6.40 7.08 -3.43
N VAL A 6 6.23 6.72 -4.70
CA VAL A 6 5.08 5.93 -5.15
C VAL A 6 5.25 4.59 -4.47
N MET A 7 4.45 4.34 -3.43
CA MET A 7 4.33 2.99 -2.87
C MET A 7 4.00 2.05 -4.03
N SER A 8 4.91 1.12 -4.33
CA SER A 8 4.71 0.02 -5.29
C SER A 8 3.37 -0.63 -4.97
N THR A 9 2.40 -0.53 -5.88
CA THR A 9 1.04 -1.00 -5.63
C THR A 9 0.54 -1.75 -6.85
N ALA A 10 0.30 -3.04 -6.67
CA ALA A 10 -0.42 -3.84 -7.63
C ALA A 10 -1.83 -3.29 -7.87
N GLY A 11 -2.32 -3.39 -9.11
CA GLY A 11 -3.67 -2.99 -9.47
C GLY A 11 -4.43 -4.06 -10.27
N LYS A 12 -5.62 -3.68 -10.74
CA LYS A 12 -6.49 -4.53 -11.56
C LYS A 12 -7.16 -3.70 -12.64
N THR A 13 -7.28 -4.27 -13.83
CA THR A 13 -8.07 -3.62 -14.89
C THR A 13 -9.56 -3.61 -14.56
N SER A 14 -10.34 -2.66 -15.10
CA SER A 14 -11.80 -2.64 -14.84
C SER A 14 -12.51 -3.97 -15.17
N PRO A 15 -12.21 -4.63 -16.31
CA PRO A 15 -12.65 -6.00 -16.61
C PRO A 15 -12.39 -7.02 -15.50
N ARG A 16 -11.21 -6.96 -14.87
CA ARG A 16 -10.83 -7.88 -13.79
C ARG A 16 -11.59 -7.57 -12.50
N ILE A 17 -11.79 -6.29 -12.16
CA ILE A 17 -12.61 -5.91 -11.01
C ILE A 17 -14.03 -6.44 -11.15
N LEU A 18 -14.62 -6.33 -12.34
CA LEU A 18 -15.96 -6.86 -12.60
C LEU A 18 -15.99 -8.39 -12.48
N GLU A 19 -15.00 -9.10 -13.05
CA GLU A 19 -14.89 -10.55 -12.92
C GLU A 19 -14.78 -10.98 -11.44
N ASP A 20 -13.90 -10.32 -10.68
CA ASP A 20 -13.72 -10.58 -9.25
C ASP A 20 -15.01 -10.26 -8.47
N LEU A 21 -15.73 -9.18 -8.79
CA LEU A 21 -17.00 -8.82 -8.16
C LEU A 21 -18.06 -9.90 -8.37
N LEU A 22 -18.17 -10.45 -9.58
CA LEU A 22 -19.13 -11.52 -9.88
C LEU A 22 -18.81 -12.83 -9.14
N ARG A 23 -17.58 -13.00 -8.63
CA ARG A 23 -17.11 -14.21 -7.93
C ARG A 23 -16.86 -13.99 -6.44
N TYR A 24 -16.97 -12.76 -5.96
CA TYR A 24 -16.64 -12.39 -4.58
C TYR A 24 -17.79 -12.72 -3.63
N ASP A 25 -17.62 -13.72 -2.77
CA ASP A 25 -18.60 -14.07 -1.74
C ASP A 25 -18.09 -13.63 -0.35
N PRO A 26 -18.65 -12.54 0.22
CA PRO A 26 -18.22 -12.03 1.52
C PRO A 26 -18.37 -13.04 2.66
N ARG A 27 -19.28 -14.01 2.52
CA ARG A 27 -19.53 -15.04 3.55
C ARG A 27 -18.39 -16.05 3.69
N LEU A 28 -17.54 -16.16 2.66
CA LEU A 28 -16.46 -17.14 2.59
C LEU A 28 -15.08 -16.49 2.49
N GLU A 29 -14.99 -15.17 2.71
CA GLU A 29 -13.74 -14.41 2.57
C GLU A 29 -12.60 -14.98 3.42
N GLU A 30 -12.85 -15.31 4.69
CA GLU A 30 -11.84 -15.90 5.58
C GLU A 30 -11.27 -17.22 5.04
N ARG A 31 -12.10 -18.01 4.34
CA ARG A 31 -11.67 -19.29 3.73
C ARG A 31 -10.82 -19.09 2.48
N ALA A 32 -10.90 -17.92 1.85
CA ALA A 32 -10.15 -17.58 0.66
C ALA A 32 -8.71 -17.13 0.98
N GLU A 33 -8.38 -16.88 2.25
CA GLU A 33 -7.07 -16.37 2.74
C GLU A 33 -6.64 -15.01 2.15
N ARG A 34 -7.46 -14.45 1.26
CA ARG A 34 -7.29 -13.14 0.62
C ARG A 34 -8.65 -12.58 0.20
N ASN A 35 -8.74 -11.26 0.14
CA ASN A 35 -9.89 -10.61 -0.46
C ASN A 35 -9.72 -10.55 -1.99
N ILE A 36 -10.55 -11.30 -2.75
CA ILE A 36 -10.39 -11.36 -4.21
C ILE A 36 -10.75 -10.06 -4.92
N LEU A 37 -11.46 -9.11 -4.30
CA LEU A 37 -11.69 -7.79 -4.89
C LEU A 37 -10.48 -6.87 -4.70
N ALA A 38 -9.93 -6.82 -3.48
CA ALA A 38 -8.87 -5.88 -3.12
C ALA A 38 -7.45 -6.35 -3.48
N SER A 39 -7.19 -7.66 -3.44
CA SER A 39 -5.83 -8.21 -3.56
C SER A 39 -5.63 -9.00 -4.86
N LEU A 40 -4.40 -9.00 -5.35
CA LEU A 40 -3.95 -9.95 -6.38
C LEU A 40 -3.88 -11.38 -5.81
N PRO A 41 -3.87 -12.41 -6.65
CA PRO A 41 -3.56 -13.78 -6.21
C PRO A 41 -2.13 -13.88 -5.68
N HIS A 42 -1.88 -14.88 -4.86
CA HIS A 42 -0.51 -15.25 -4.49
C HIS A 42 0.28 -15.66 -5.73
N ARG A 43 1.60 -15.49 -5.67
CA ARG A 43 2.51 -15.90 -6.75
C ARG A 43 2.28 -17.38 -7.06
N PHE A 44 1.92 -17.65 -8.31
CA PHE A 44 1.73 -18.99 -8.83
C PHE A 44 3.05 -19.77 -8.83
N ASP A 45 3.05 -20.93 -8.19
CA ASP A 45 4.14 -21.90 -8.23
C ASP A 45 3.63 -23.22 -8.86
N PRO A 46 4.16 -23.61 -10.04
CA PRO A 46 3.79 -24.87 -10.68
C PRO A 46 4.10 -26.11 -9.83
N GLN A 47 5.08 -26.04 -8.92
CA GLN A 47 5.58 -27.17 -8.12
C GLN A 47 4.90 -27.27 -6.74
N ALA A 48 4.05 -26.32 -6.36
CA ALA A 48 3.34 -26.37 -5.09
C ALA A 48 2.41 -27.59 -5.02
N SER A 49 2.59 -28.41 -3.97
CA SER A 49 1.87 -29.67 -3.76
C SER A 49 0.37 -29.49 -3.48
N THR A 50 -0.05 -28.29 -3.05
CA THR A 50 -1.45 -27.94 -2.82
C THR A 50 -1.75 -26.58 -3.45
N ARG A 51 -2.53 -26.57 -4.54
CA ARG A 51 -3.13 -25.34 -5.06
C ARG A 51 -4.41 -25.06 -4.28
N LYS A 52 -4.44 -23.98 -3.50
CA LYS A 52 -5.70 -23.49 -2.93
C LYS A 52 -6.47 -22.75 -4.04
N PRO A 53 -7.74 -23.11 -4.30
CA PRO A 53 -8.54 -22.38 -5.29
C PRO A 53 -8.74 -20.95 -4.79
N ALA A 54 -8.63 -19.96 -5.67
CA ALA A 54 -8.76 -18.58 -5.21
C ALA A 54 -10.22 -18.19 -4.91
N ILE A 55 -11.16 -19.03 -5.34
CA ILE A 55 -12.58 -18.95 -5.02
C ILE A 55 -12.94 -20.19 -4.19
N PRO A 56 -13.30 -20.04 -2.91
CA PRO A 56 -13.68 -21.16 -2.07
C PRO A 56 -14.85 -21.95 -2.67
N GLN A 57 -14.83 -23.27 -2.49
CA GLN A 57 -15.95 -24.12 -2.90
C GLN A 57 -17.25 -23.68 -2.23
N GLY A 58 -18.32 -23.56 -3.02
CA GLY A 58 -19.63 -23.09 -2.54
C GLY A 58 -19.82 -21.58 -2.57
N SER A 59 -18.83 -20.81 -3.03
CA SER A 59 -18.98 -19.36 -3.28
C SER A 59 -20.07 -19.10 -4.31
N CYS A 60 -20.87 -18.06 -4.08
CA CYS A 60 -21.89 -17.64 -5.02
C CYS A 60 -21.26 -17.01 -6.27
N SER A 61 -21.51 -17.60 -7.45
CA SER A 61 -21.33 -16.88 -8.73
C SER A 61 -22.53 -15.96 -8.93
N HIS A 62 -22.32 -14.65 -8.74
CA HIS A 62 -23.42 -13.69 -8.65
C HIS A 62 -24.10 -13.45 -9.99
N ILE A 63 -25.43 -13.37 -9.94
CA ILE A 63 -26.24 -12.82 -11.03
C ILE A 63 -26.82 -11.52 -10.52
N LEU A 64 -26.13 -10.43 -10.83
CA LEU A 64 -26.45 -9.08 -10.36
C LEU A 64 -27.63 -8.51 -11.16
N ILE A 65 -28.70 -8.16 -10.46
CA ILE A 65 -29.88 -7.49 -10.97
C ILE A 65 -29.78 -6.00 -10.64
N LEU A 66 -30.08 -5.16 -11.62
CA LEU A 66 -30.02 -3.71 -11.51
C LEU A 66 -31.17 -3.17 -10.63
N LYS A 67 -30.85 -2.32 -9.66
CA LYS A 67 -31.80 -1.53 -8.88
C LYS A 67 -31.91 -0.13 -9.51
N ALA A 68 -32.78 0.01 -10.52
CA ALA A 68 -32.86 1.21 -11.35
C ALA A 68 -33.15 2.48 -10.53
N ASP A 69 -34.09 2.40 -9.57
CA ASP A 69 -34.49 3.52 -8.71
C ASP A 69 -33.38 3.99 -7.74
N GLU A 70 -32.34 3.17 -7.58
CA GLU A 70 -31.17 3.46 -6.74
C GLU A 70 -29.89 3.69 -7.56
N SER A 71 -30.00 3.75 -8.88
CA SER A 71 -28.87 3.89 -9.80
C SER A 71 -28.88 5.25 -10.50
N VAL A 72 -27.70 5.80 -10.73
CA VAL A 72 -27.46 6.99 -11.54
C VAL A 72 -26.63 6.53 -12.74
N LEU A 73 -27.33 6.19 -13.83
CA LEU A 73 -26.74 5.65 -15.05
C LEU A 73 -26.41 6.77 -16.05
N PRO A 74 -25.45 6.55 -16.96
CA PRO A 74 -25.19 7.50 -18.04
C PRO A 74 -26.36 7.56 -19.03
N ASN A 75 -26.53 8.72 -19.68
CA ASN A 75 -27.59 8.94 -20.68
C ASN A 75 -27.34 8.20 -22.00
N THR A 76 -26.12 7.72 -22.24
CA THR A 76 -25.66 7.05 -23.46
C THR A 76 -24.81 5.83 -23.11
N ASP A 77 -24.63 4.90 -24.04
CA ASP A 77 -23.80 3.69 -23.85
C ASP A 77 -22.35 4.03 -23.47
N THR A 78 -21.85 5.17 -23.97
CA THR A 78 -20.56 5.75 -23.61
C THR A 78 -20.73 6.88 -22.60
N VAL A 79 -19.87 6.91 -21.58
CA VAL A 79 -19.87 7.97 -20.56
C VAL A 79 -19.07 9.16 -21.06
N ALA A 80 -19.72 10.32 -21.16
CA ALA A 80 -19.03 11.60 -21.25
C ALA A 80 -18.54 12.00 -19.84
N TRP A 81 -17.27 11.75 -19.55
CA TRP A 81 -16.67 12.10 -18.26
C TRP A 81 -16.36 13.60 -18.21
N GLU A 82 -17.30 14.36 -17.67
CA GLU A 82 -17.14 15.77 -17.37
C GLU A 82 -16.58 15.98 -15.96
N GLU A 83 -16.27 17.22 -15.62
CA GLU A 83 -15.86 17.57 -14.27
C GLU A 83 -17.00 17.26 -13.28
N GLY A 84 -16.68 16.51 -12.23
CA GLY A 84 -17.63 16.20 -11.16
C GLY A 84 -18.68 15.13 -11.51
N THR A 85 -18.57 14.47 -12.68
CA THR A 85 -19.45 13.34 -13.03
C THR A 85 -19.41 12.27 -11.93
N ARG A 86 -20.61 11.87 -11.51
CA ARG A 86 -20.88 10.92 -10.43
C ARG A 86 -21.92 9.92 -10.90
N LEU A 87 -21.51 8.69 -11.17
CA LEU A 87 -22.39 7.59 -11.56
C LEU A 87 -22.46 6.48 -10.49
N LYS A 88 -23.65 5.90 -10.31
CA LYS A 88 -23.88 4.81 -9.36
C LYS A 88 -24.63 3.68 -10.04
N VAL A 89 -24.15 2.45 -9.88
CA VAL A 89 -24.90 1.24 -10.25
C VAL A 89 -25.18 0.47 -8.96
N ALA A 90 -26.44 0.46 -8.55
CA ALA A 90 -26.90 -0.28 -7.39
C ALA A 90 -27.43 -1.64 -7.82
N THR A 91 -27.03 -2.72 -7.15
CA THR A 91 -27.37 -4.08 -7.58
C THR A 91 -27.71 -5.01 -6.43
N ILE A 92 -28.45 -6.07 -6.76
CA ILE A 92 -28.75 -7.19 -5.86
C ILE A 92 -28.51 -8.51 -6.59
N CYS A 93 -27.87 -9.47 -5.93
CA CYS A 93 -27.69 -10.81 -6.47
C CYS A 93 -28.99 -11.63 -6.36
N SER A 94 -29.48 -12.15 -7.48
CA SER A 94 -30.68 -12.99 -7.53
C SER A 94 -30.53 -14.38 -6.90
N ARG A 95 -29.33 -14.75 -6.43
CA ARG A 95 -29.06 -16.05 -5.80
C ARG A 95 -28.86 -15.94 -4.30
N CYS A 96 -27.89 -15.13 -3.89
CA CYS A 96 -27.53 -14.98 -2.47
C CYS A 96 -28.12 -13.73 -1.81
N ARG A 97 -28.83 -12.88 -2.56
CA ARG A 97 -29.45 -11.62 -2.11
C ARG A 97 -28.48 -10.56 -1.57
N TYR A 98 -27.18 -10.73 -1.75
CA TYR A 98 -26.21 -9.68 -1.46
C TYR A 98 -26.42 -8.47 -2.36
N HIS A 99 -26.24 -7.29 -1.77
CA HIS A 99 -26.26 -6.02 -2.50
C HIS A 99 -24.84 -5.56 -2.78
N PHE A 100 -24.61 -5.08 -4.01
CA PHE A 100 -23.36 -4.49 -4.42
C PHE A 100 -23.65 -3.16 -5.11
N ASP A 101 -23.20 -2.06 -4.50
CA ASP A 101 -23.36 -0.72 -5.05
C ASP A 101 -21.99 -0.21 -5.51
N LEU A 102 -21.88 0.14 -6.78
CA LEU A 102 -20.67 0.69 -7.38
C LEU A 102 -20.85 2.19 -7.56
N PHE A 103 -19.91 2.96 -7.05
CA PHE A 103 -19.88 4.42 -7.14
C PHE A 103 -18.63 4.83 -7.91
N VAL A 104 -18.81 5.53 -9.03
CA VAL A 104 -17.71 6.03 -9.86
C VAL A 104 -17.75 7.55 -9.91
N GLN A 105 -16.63 8.17 -9.54
CA GLN A 105 -16.48 9.62 -9.53
C GLN A 105 -15.20 10.04 -10.25
N HIS A 106 -15.33 11.02 -11.14
CA HIS A 106 -14.19 11.71 -11.75
C HIS A 106 -13.85 12.96 -10.94
N LYS A 107 -12.66 13.00 -10.31
CA LYS A 107 -12.31 14.01 -9.28
C LYS A 107 -11.87 15.39 -9.81
N ARG A 108 -11.57 15.56 -11.10
CA ARG A 108 -10.76 16.72 -11.57
C ARG A 108 -11.57 17.88 -12.17
N GLN A 109 -11.18 19.09 -11.75
CA GLN A 109 -11.31 20.37 -12.46
C GLN A 109 -10.27 20.48 -13.59
N GLY A 110 -10.62 20.20 -14.85
CA GLY A 110 -9.76 20.42 -16.03
C GLY A 110 -9.60 19.27 -17.04
N VAL A 111 -8.75 19.48 -18.06
CA VAL A 111 -8.54 18.62 -19.26
C VAL A 111 -7.78 17.32 -18.94
N GLY A 112 -8.35 16.44 -18.11
CA GLY A 112 -7.88 15.05 -17.97
C GLY A 112 -8.35 14.18 -19.14
N GLN A 113 -7.58 13.16 -19.50
CA GLN A 113 -8.00 12.14 -20.46
C GLN A 113 -8.46 10.88 -19.70
N PRO A 114 -9.77 10.65 -19.56
CA PRO A 114 -10.29 9.46 -18.90
C PRO A 114 -9.93 8.19 -19.71
N CYS A 115 -9.49 7.14 -19.02
CA CYS A 115 -9.25 5.84 -19.66
C CYS A 115 -10.52 5.28 -20.30
N GLY A 116 -10.38 4.41 -21.30
CA GLY A 116 -11.50 3.74 -21.96
C GLY A 116 -12.30 4.63 -22.93
N THR A 117 -11.89 5.89 -23.14
CA THR A 117 -12.57 6.85 -24.04
C THR A 117 -11.87 7.05 -25.38
N GLY A 118 -10.81 6.28 -25.66
CA GLY A 118 -9.97 6.42 -26.87
C GLY A 118 -9.00 7.60 -26.85
N LYS A 119 -9.13 8.54 -25.90
CA LYS A 119 -8.17 9.64 -25.69
C LYS A 119 -7.08 9.31 -24.68
N GLY A 120 -7.39 8.50 -23.66
CA GLY A 120 -6.42 8.02 -22.66
C GLY A 120 -6.07 6.55 -22.85
N GLU A 121 -5.57 5.93 -21.77
CA GLU A 121 -5.26 4.49 -21.74
C GLU A 121 -6.49 3.63 -22.06
N PRO A 122 -6.31 2.43 -22.67
CA PRO A 122 -7.42 1.62 -23.16
C PRO A 122 -8.37 1.15 -22.06
N LEU A 123 -7.88 0.96 -20.83
CA LEU A 123 -8.67 0.55 -19.67
C LEU A 123 -8.17 1.27 -18.41
N HIS A 124 -9.05 1.45 -17.42
CA HIS A 124 -8.59 1.84 -16.10
C HIS A 124 -7.78 0.71 -15.48
N HIS A 125 -6.75 1.09 -14.71
CA HIS A 125 -6.00 0.18 -13.84
C HIS A 125 -6.11 0.67 -12.40
N PHE A 126 -6.92 -0.01 -11.61
CA PHE A 126 -7.35 0.39 -10.28
C PHE A 126 -6.50 -0.29 -9.20
N ALA A 127 -5.93 0.50 -8.30
CA ALA A 127 -5.33 0.01 -7.06
C ALA A 127 -6.29 0.22 -5.90
N CYS A 128 -6.41 -0.79 -5.03
CA CYS A 128 -7.17 -0.69 -3.79
C CYS A 128 -6.40 0.20 -2.80
N ARG A 129 -7.06 1.22 -2.26
CA ARG A 129 -6.50 2.17 -1.28
C ARG A 129 -6.91 1.87 0.15
N GLY A 130 -8.01 1.17 0.33
CA GLY A 130 -8.51 0.82 1.65
C GLY A 130 -9.73 -0.06 1.57
N ILE A 131 -9.89 -0.85 2.62
CA ILE A 131 -11.10 -1.60 2.92
C ILE A 131 -11.59 -1.07 4.27
N SER A 132 -12.84 -0.67 4.33
CA SER A 132 -13.49 -0.32 5.59
C SER A 132 -14.67 -1.24 5.81
N HIS A 133 -14.72 -1.81 7.01
CA HIS A 133 -15.86 -2.58 7.46
C HIS A 133 -16.76 -1.66 8.26
N GLY A 134 -18.01 -1.53 7.81
CA GLY A 134 -19.02 -0.72 8.49
C GLY A 134 -19.93 -1.62 9.31
N GLU A 135 -20.41 -1.09 10.44
CA GLU A 135 -21.62 -1.61 11.08
C GLU A 135 -22.72 -1.58 10.01
N TYR A 136 -23.21 -2.76 9.64
CA TYR A 136 -24.47 -2.84 8.91
C TYR A 136 -25.51 -2.11 9.75
N ILE A 137 -26.38 -1.31 9.13
CA ILE A 137 -27.49 -0.65 9.82
C ILE A 137 -28.51 -1.75 10.16
N ASP A 138 -28.18 -2.58 11.15
CA ASP A 138 -29.13 -3.37 11.89
C ASP A 138 -29.68 -2.47 12.99
N PRO A 139 -30.97 -2.09 12.96
CA PRO A 139 -31.58 -1.32 14.03
C PRO A 139 -31.71 -2.09 15.35
N THR A 140 -31.26 -3.35 15.45
CA THR A 140 -31.64 -4.24 16.56
C THR A 140 -30.60 -5.10 17.23
N ASP A 141 -29.35 -5.24 16.77
CA ASP A 141 -28.48 -6.29 17.36
C ASP A 141 -27.28 -5.82 18.20
N LEU A 142 -27.43 -6.03 19.52
CA LEU A 142 -26.36 -6.08 20.54
C LEU A 142 -25.78 -7.50 20.71
N THR A 143 -26.15 -8.45 19.84
CA THR A 143 -25.64 -9.83 19.83
C THR A 143 -25.06 -10.19 18.46
N ALA A 144 -24.09 -9.41 17.99
CA ALA A 144 -23.32 -9.76 16.80
C ALA A 144 -22.63 -11.13 16.99
N ASP A 145 -23.12 -12.16 16.31
CA ASP A 145 -22.28 -13.32 15.99
C ASP A 145 -21.14 -12.77 15.10
N PRO A 146 -19.86 -12.93 15.48
CA PRO A 146 -18.73 -12.47 14.66
C PRO A 146 -18.71 -13.08 13.25
N ARG A 147 -19.52 -14.12 12.98
CA ARG A 147 -19.69 -14.74 11.66
C ARG A 147 -20.79 -14.10 10.80
N THR A 148 -21.54 -13.13 11.32
CA THR A 148 -22.53 -12.39 10.52
C THR A 148 -21.79 -11.41 9.62
N PRO A 149 -21.92 -11.49 8.28
CA PRO A 149 -21.13 -10.67 7.38
C PRO A 149 -21.46 -9.17 7.53
N SER A 150 -20.49 -8.38 7.94
CA SER A 150 -20.61 -6.93 8.01
C SER A 150 -20.59 -6.29 6.63
N SER A 151 -21.18 -5.10 6.50
CA SER A 151 -21.01 -4.31 5.28
C SER A 151 -19.54 -3.98 5.06
N SER A 152 -19.09 -4.03 3.80
CA SER A 152 -17.69 -3.77 3.45
C SER A 152 -17.63 -2.78 2.31
N THR A 153 -16.77 -1.76 2.46
CA THR A 153 -16.54 -0.72 1.47
C THR A 153 -15.10 -0.84 0.97
N PHE A 154 -14.95 -0.94 -0.35
CA PHE A 154 -13.68 -1.02 -1.05
C PHE A 154 -13.44 0.27 -1.81
N ASP A 155 -12.35 0.98 -1.49
CA ASP A 155 -11.98 2.21 -2.16
C ASP A 155 -10.84 1.94 -3.16
N PHE A 156 -11.05 2.29 -4.42
CA PHE A 156 -10.11 2.12 -5.51
C PHE A 156 -9.82 3.45 -6.20
N ILE A 157 -8.59 3.60 -6.69
CA ILE A 157 -8.21 4.73 -7.55
C ILE A 157 -7.50 4.22 -8.80
N CYS A 158 -7.83 4.81 -9.94
CA CYS A 158 -7.07 4.57 -11.17
C CYS A 158 -5.64 5.10 -10.97
N GLN A 159 -4.64 4.29 -11.27
CA GLN A 159 -3.23 4.61 -11.04
C GLN A 159 -2.67 5.61 -12.06
N PHE A 160 -3.34 5.80 -13.20
CA PHE A 160 -2.95 6.82 -14.18
C PHE A 160 -3.30 8.23 -13.68
N GLU A 161 -2.28 9.05 -13.45
CA GLU A 161 -2.44 10.40 -12.91
C GLU A 161 -3.35 11.30 -13.75
N GLN A 162 -3.38 11.11 -15.07
CA GLN A 162 -4.22 11.89 -15.97
C GLN A 162 -5.71 11.53 -15.88
N CYS A 163 -6.04 10.34 -15.35
CA CYS A 163 -7.39 9.81 -15.31
C CYS A 163 -8.18 10.22 -14.05
N GLN A 164 -7.54 10.25 -12.87
CA GLN A 164 -8.17 10.68 -11.59
C GLN A 164 -9.51 9.98 -11.22
N MET A 165 -9.78 8.82 -11.80
CA MET A 165 -11.01 8.07 -11.55
C MET A 165 -10.96 7.39 -10.19
N VAL A 166 -12.05 7.51 -9.42
CA VAL A 166 -12.23 6.78 -8.17
C VAL A 166 -13.43 5.87 -8.29
N LEU A 167 -13.24 4.62 -7.87
CA LEU A 167 -14.27 3.61 -7.78
C LEU A 167 -14.42 3.22 -6.31
N LYS A 168 -15.66 3.21 -5.83
CA LYS A 168 -16.01 2.64 -4.54
C LYS A 168 -17.00 1.50 -4.76
N VAL A 169 -16.76 0.36 -4.13
CA VAL A 169 -17.67 -0.79 -4.13
C VAL A 169 -18.16 -1.00 -2.71
N LEU A 170 -19.47 -0.95 -2.51
CA LEU A 170 -20.12 -1.21 -1.23
C LEU A 170 -20.83 -2.57 -1.30
N SER A 171 -20.43 -3.51 -0.46
CA SER A 171 -21.06 -4.81 -0.30
C SER A 171 -21.91 -4.83 0.98
N ARG A 172 -23.17 -5.25 0.87
CA ARG A 172 -24.11 -5.31 2.00
C ARG A 172 -24.83 -6.66 2.03
N PRO A 173 -24.97 -7.28 3.22
CA PRO A 173 -25.67 -8.55 3.37
C PRO A 173 -27.17 -8.40 3.06
N PRO A 174 -27.89 -9.52 2.86
CA PRO A 174 -29.34 -9.51 2.71
C PRO A 174 -30.02 -8.84 3.90
N ALA A 175 -30.94 -7.93 3.63
CA ALA A 175 -31.75 -7.21 4.61
C ALA A 175 -32.84 -8.06 5.25
N ILE A 176 -33.34 -9.10 4.55
CA ILE A 176 -34.23 -10.10 5.14
C ILE A 176 -33.37 -11.23 5.69
N LEU A 177 -33.30 -11.31 7.02
CA LEU A 177 -32.52 -12.31 7.74
C LEU A 177 -33.04 -13.73 7.46
N PRO A 178 -32.19 -14.77 7.58
CA PRO A 178 -32.61 -16.16 7.40
C PRO A 178 -33.78 -16.57 8.32
N GLU A 179 -33.82 -16.04 9.54
CA GLU A 179 -34.85 -16.31 10.54
C GLU A 179 -36.19 -15.67 10.12
N ASP A 180 -36.16 -14.43 9.64
CA ASP A 180 -37.33 -13.73 9.10
C ASP A 180 -37.85 -14.42 7.84
N TYR A 181 -36.93 -14.85 6.97
CA TYR A 181 -37.29 -15.60 5.78
C TYR A 181 -38.08 -16.86 6.16
N ARG A 182 -37.58 -17.66 7.12
CA ARG A 182 -38.31 -18.84 7.60
C ARG A 182 -39.65 -18.45 8.24
N LEU A 183 -39.68 -17.38 9.03
CA LEU A 183 -40.89 -16.88 9.69
C LEU A 183 -41.99 -16.48 8.70
N LEU A 184 -41.63 -15.92 7.55
CA LEU A 184 -42.56 -15.47 6.51
C LEU A 184 -42.98 -16.60 5.56
N MET A 185 -42.10 -17.57 5.29
CA MET A 185 -42.28 -18.56 4.23
C MET A 185 -42.76 -19.95 4.69
N ASP A 186 -42.71 -20.23 6.00
CA ASP A 186 -43.14 -21.52 6.56
C ASP A 186 -44.67 -21.70 6.48
N GLY A 187 -45.09 -22.69 5.67
CA GLY A 187 -46.50 -23.00 5.44
C GLY A 187 -47.25 -23.44 6.71
N ASP A 188 -46.60 -24.19 7.61
CA ASP A 188 -47.25 -24.65 8.84
C ASP A 188 -47.55 -23.47 9.78
N ARG A 189 -46.65 -22.49 9.80
CA ARG A 189 -46.85 -21.22 10.54
C ARG A 189 -47.97 -20.40 9.93
N LEU A 190 -48.01 -20.27 8.60
CA LEU A 190 -49.10 -19.57 7.92
C LEU A 190 -50.46 -20.23 8.16
N ASP A 191 -50.53 -21.56 8.12
CA ASP A 191 -51.73 -22.30 8.43
C ASP A 191 -52.14 -22.18 9.91
N ALA A 192 -51.17 -22.13 10.83
CA ALA A 192 -51.44 -21.85 12.24
C ALA A 192 -52.03 -20.45 12.45
N ARG A 193 -51.44 -19.41 11.81
CA ARG A 193 -51.98 -18.03 11.83
C ARG A 193 -53.40 -18.00 11.26
N HIS A 194 -53.63 -18.62 10.11
CA HIS A 194 -54.94 -18.68 9.48
C HIS A 194 -55.99 -19.35 10.38
N ARG A 195 -55.67 -20.51 10.95
CA ARG A 195 -56.57 -21.22 11.88
C ARG A 195 -56.89 -20.42 13.13
N ALA A 196 -55.94 -19.65 13.65
CA ALA A 196 -56.18 -18.77 14.80
C ALA A 196 -57.23 -17.70 14.45
N VAL A 197 -57.09 -17.04 13.29
CA VAL A 197 -58.05 -16.01 12.84
C VAL A 197 -59.41 -16.62 12.52
N LEU A 198 -59.47 -17.82 11.92
CA LEU A 198 -60.74 -18.49 11.58
C LEU A 198 -61.62 -18.82 12.80
N LYS A 199 -61.02 -18.97 14.00
CA LYS A 199 -61.80 -19.17 15.24
C LYS A 199 -62.69 -17.97 15.57
N GLU A 200 -62.21 -16.77 15.28
CA GLU A 200 -62.90 -15.50 15.58
C GLU A 200 -63.64 -14.95 14.34
N HIS A 201 -63.14 -15.23 13.14
CA HIS A 201 -63.67 -14.73 11.87
C HIS A 201 -63.84 -15.86 10.83
N ARG A 202 -65.03 -16.45 10.78
CA ARG A 202 -65.33 -17.62 9.91
C ARG A 202 -65.33 -17.31 8.40
N ASP A 203 -65.33 -16.04 8.03
CA ASP A 203 -65.44 -15.55 6.66
C ASP A 203 -64.10 -15.15 6.02
N VAL A 204 -62.98 -15.36 6.71
CA VAL A 204 -61.64 -15.04 6.18
C VAL A 204 -61.31 -15.95 5.00
N LYS A 205 -61.34 -15.36 3.81
CA LYS A 205 -60.85 -15.95 2.56
C LYS A 205 -59.92 -14.93 1.90
N PRO A 206 -58.87 -15.39 1.21
CA PRO A 206 -58.47 -16.77 0.92
C PRO A 206 -57.48 -17.37 1.94
N GLN A 207 -57.16 -18.66 1.82
CA GLN A 207 -56.10 -19.30 2.62
C GLN A 207 -54.75 -18.65 2.30
N PRO A 208 -53.95 -18.24 3.30
CA PRO A 208 -52.68 -17.58 3.06
C PRO A 208 -51.66 -18.54 2.46
N ILE A 209 -50.97 -18.07 1.42
CA ILE A 209 -49.83 -18.75 0.79
C ILE A 209 -48.59 -17.85 0.88
N PRO A 210 -47.36 -18.41 0.84
CA PRO A 210 -46.14 -17.63 0.98
C PRO A 210 -46.04 -16.44 0.00
N ALA A 211 -46.40 -16.65 -1.27
CA ALA A 211 -46.41 -15.58 -2.27
C ALA A 211 -47.30 -14.38 -1.88
N MET A 212 -48.44 -14.61 -1.19
CA MET A 212 -49.30 -13.53 -0.71
C MET A 212 -48.64 -12.71 0.39
N VAL A 213 -47.93 -13.36 1.32
CA VAL A 213 -47.22 -12.68 2.41
C VAL A 213 -46.19 -11.70 1.83
N LEU A 214 -45.38 -12.18 0.88
CA LEU A 214 -44.35 -11.38 0.21
C LEU A 214 -44.96 -10.24 -0.60
N ALA A 215 -46.00 -10.53 -1.39
CA ALA A 215 -46.65 -9.53 -2.22
C ALA A 215 -47.33 -8.43 -1.39
N THR A 216 -48.07 -8.82 -0.34
CA THR A 216 -48.71 -7.86 0.58
C THR A 216 -47.67 -6.98 1.28
N LEU A 217 -46.58 -7.56 1.78
CA LEU A 217 -45.53 -6.78 2.43
C LEU A 217 -44.85 -5.82 1.45
N ARG A 218 -44.57 -6.30 0.23
CA ARG A 218 -43.98 -5.50 -0.84
C ARG A 218 -44.87 -4.32 -1.23
N VAL A 219 -46.19 -4.46 -1.21
CA VAL A 219 -47.14 -3.33 -1.41
C VAL A 219 -47.01 -2.29 -0.30
N TYR A 220 -46.97 -2.71 0.97
CA TYR A 220 -46.81 -1.77 2.08
C TYR A 220 -45.49 -1.01 2.03
N ILE A 221 -44.38 -1.71 1.74
CA ILE A 221 -43.07 -1.08 1.62
C ILE A 221 -42.98 -0.19 0.37
N GLY A 222 -43.51 -0.65 -0.77
CA GLY A 222 -43.53 0.15 -2.01
C GLY A 222 -44.32 1.44 -1.84
N ASN A 223 -45.46 1.38 -1.14
CA ASN A 223 -46.23 2.57 -0.78
C ASN A 223 -45.44 3.49 0.17
N ALA A 224 -44.77 2.94 1.18
CA ALA A 224 -43.93 3.72 2.09
C ALA A 224 -42.74 4.41 1.39
N LEU A 225 -42.22 3.84 0.30
CA LEU A 225 -41.13 4.42 -0.49
C LEU A 225 -41.60 5.53 -1.44
N ASN A 226 -42.90 5.62 -1.71
CA ASN A 226 -43.49 6.66 -2.56
C ASN A 226 -43.68 7.95 -1.74
N PRO A 227 -42.98 9.06 -2.10
CA PRO A 227 -43.05 10.31 -1.34
C PRO A 227 -44.45 10.94 -1.31
N ASP A 228 -45.27 10.69 -2.33
CA ASP A 228 -46.64 11.24 -2.43
C ASP A 228 -47.66 10.42 -1.61
N TRP A 229 -47.26 9.29 -1.04
CA TRP A 229 -48.17 8.40 -0.34
C TRP A 229 -48.36 8.79 1.13
N LEU A 230 -49.62 8.99 1.53
CA LEU A 230 -49.98 9.24 2.93
C LEU A 230 -50.14 7.92 3.69
N PRO A 231 -49.44 7.73 4.83
CA PRO A 231 -49.53 6.51 5.64
C PRO A 231 -50.94 6.18 6.09
N ARG A 232 -51.50 5.10 5.54
CA ARG A 232 -52.77 4.53 6.03
C ARG A 232 -52.50 3.56 7.16
N THR A 233 -53.21 3.73 8.26
CA THR A 233 -53.11 2.83 9.41
C THR A 233 -53.78 1.49 9.12
N ILE A 234 -53.23 0.41 9.68
CA ILE A 234 -53.74 -0.96 9.54
C ILE A 234 -54.29 -1.38 10.91
N PRO A 235 -55.61 -1.58 11.08
CA PRO A 235 -56.16 -2.04 12.35
C PRO A 235 -55.54 -3.35 12.81
N PHE A 236 -55.26 -3.51 14.11
CA PHE A 236 -54.79 -4.80 14.65
C PHE A 236 -55.81 -5.93 14.44
N THR A 237 -57.08 -5.58 14.29
CA THR A 237 -58.19 -6.51 13.98
C THR A 237 -58.34 -6.81 12.48
N HIS A 238 -57.45 -6.29 11.61
CA HIS A 238 -57.56 -6.51 10.18
C HIS A 238 -57.30 -8.00 9.84
N LYS A 239 -58.39 -8.75 9.64
CA LYS A 239 -58.41 -10.21 9.52
C LYS A 239 -57.42 -10.78 8.49
N THR A 240 -57.28 -10.15 7.32
CA THR A 240 -56.33 -10.58 6.28
C THR A 240 -54.89 -10.32 6.68
N PHE A 241 -54.62 -9.23 7.40
CA PHE A 241 -53.27 -8.90 7.85
C PHE A 241 -52.84 -9.84 8.97
N LEU A 242 -53.73 -10.11 9.94
CA LEU A 242 -53.51 -11.10 10.99
C LEU A 242 -53.29 -12.51 10.42
N ALA A 243 -54.05 -12.91 9.39
CA ALA A 243 -53.88 -14.23 8.77
C ALA A 243 -52.52 -14.41 8.10
N LEU A 244 -51.91 -13.33 7.59
CA LEU A 244 -50.60 -13.37 6.92
C LEU A 244 -49.43 -13.22 7.90
N PHE A 245 -49.52 -12.22 8.79
CA PHE A 245 -48.40 -11.80 9.63
C PHE A 245 -48.53 -12.26 11.09
N GLY A 246 -49.74 -12.50 11.59
CA GLY A 246 -49.94 -12.93 12.98
C GLY A 246 -49.33 -11.97 14.01
N THR A 247 -49.25 -12.41 15.27
CA THR A 247 -48.55 -11.69 16.35
C THR A 247 -47.08 -12.07 16.47
N ASP A 248 -46.67 -13.21 15.89
CA ASP A 248 -45.31 -13.73 15.95
C ASP A 248 -44.33 -12.98 15.04
N THR A 249 -44.81 -12.13 14.12
CA THR A 249 -43.97 -11.27 13.26
C THR A 249 -43.79 -9.84 13.77
N GLN A 250 -44.30 -9.51 14.95
CA GLN A 250 -44.23 -8.13 15.49
C GLN A 250 -42.79 -7.60 15.54
N THR A 251 -41.83 -8.38 16.03
CA THR A 251 -40.42 -7.98 16.07
C THR A 251 -39.88 -7.66 14.68
N PHE A 252 -40.23 -8.47 13.67
CA PHE A 252 -39.85 -8.22 12.28
C PHE A 252 -40.50 -6.94 11.72
N LEU A 253 -41.79 -6.73 11.96
CA LEU A 253 -42.49 -5.51 11.53
C LEU A 253 -41.89 -4.25 12.19
N HIS A 254 -41.54 -4.31 13.48
CA HIS A 254 -40.85 -3.22 14.17
C HIS A 254 -39.49 -2.91 13.54
N ARG A 255 -38.70 -3.92 13.16
CA ARG A 255 -37.43 -3.71 12.43
C ARG A 255 -37.62 -3.03 11.09
N LEU A 256 -38.68 -3.38 10.36
CA LEU A 256 -39.05 -2.68 9.13
C LEU A 256 -39.47 -1.22 9.40
N GLY A 257 -39.82 -0.87 10.63
CA GLY A 257 -40.23 0.47 11.03
C GLY A 257 -41.74 0.64 11.12
N PHE A 258 -42.50 -0.46 11.18
CA PHE A 258 -43.91 -0.39 11.55
C PHE A 258 -44.02 -0.01 13.02
N THR A 259 -44.86 0.98 13.32
CA THR A 259 -45.06 1.47 14.69
C THR A 259 -46.51 1.29 15.12
N PRO A 260 -46.78 0.86 16.36
CA PRO A 260 -48.13 0.78 16.89
C PRO A 260 -48.61 2.19 17.26
N THR A 261 -49.87 2.53 16.94
CA THR A 261 -50.52 3.73 17.49
C THR A 261 -50.76 3.55 19.00
N ALA A 262 -50.54 4.59 19.80
CA ALA A 262 -50.93 4.61 21.21
C ALA A 262 -52.45 4.37 21.36
N GLU A 263 -52.87 3.79 22.49
CA GLU A 263 -54.24 3.33 22.78
C GLU A 263 -55.32 4.44 22.80
N ASP A 264 -54.99 5.70 22.52
CA ASP A 264 -55.90 6.87 22.55
C ASP A 264 -56.79 7.03 21.31
N HIS A 265 -56.99 5.96 20.51
CA HIS A 265 -57.86 6.00 19.33
C HIS A 265 -59.35 5.86 19.76
N PRO A 266 -60.31 6.57 19.13
CA PRO A 266 -61.70 6.68 19.62
C PRO A 266 -62.46 5.36 19.76
N ASP A 267 -61.99 4.32 19.07
CA ASP A 267 -62.52 2.96 19.03
C ASP A 267 -61.84 1.99 20.02
N GLY A 268 -60.78 2.42 20.73
CA GLY A 268 -60.02 1.58 21.67
C GLY A 268 -59.23 0.44 21.01
N LEU A 269 -59.12 0.43 19.69
CA LEU A 269 -58.46 -0.61 18.90
C LEU A 269 -57.12 -0.08 18.38
N GLY A 270 -56.02 -0.74 18.76
CA GLY A 270 -54.68 -0.40 18.26
C GLY A 270 -54.51 -0.63 16.75
N ARG A 271 -53.57 0.09 16.14
CA ARG A 271 -53.31 0.09 14.70
C ARG A 271 -51.81 0.10 14.41
N TRP A 272 -51.40 -0.49 13.30
CA TRP A 272 -50.05 -0.33 12.75
C TRP A 272 -49.98 0.89 11.85
N ILE A 273 -48.94 1.70 12.03
CA ILE A 273 -48.50 2.73 11.11
C ILE A 273 -47.35 2.12 10.28
N PRO A 274 -47.48 2.02 8.94
CA PRO A 274 -46.38 1.62 8.07
C PRO A 274 -45.16 2.54 8.19
N PRO A 275 -43.96 2.07 7.80
CA PRO A 275 -42.74 2.85 7.94
C PRO A 275 -42.79 4.13 7.10
N ILE A 276 -42.13 5.19 7.59
CA ILE A 276 -41.97 6.46 6.89
C ILE A 276 -40.44 6.67 6.74
N PRO A 277 -39.87 6.43 5.56
CA PRO A 277 -38.44 6.64 5.33
C PRO A 277 -38.09 8.13 5.36
N THR A 278 -36.80 8.43 5.55
CA THR A 278 -36.24 9.79 5.44
C THR A 278 -36.37 10.34 4.01
N ASP A 279 -36.67 11.64 3.88
CA ASP A 279 -36.89 12.36 2.61
C ASP A 279 -35.60 12.58 1.77
N SER A 280 -34.51 11.91 2.08
CA SER A 280 -33.22 12.12 1.40
C SER A 280 -33.22 11.38 0.06
N GLU A 281 -33.40 12.12 -1.04
CA GLU A 281 -33.28 11.58 -2.40
C GLU A 281 -31.82 11.44 -2.87
N ASP A 282 -30.83 11.86 -2.07
CA ASP A 282 -29.42 11.74 -2.45
C ASP A 282 -28.95 10.28 -2.49
N VAL A 283 -28.95 9.72 -3.70
CA VAL A 283 -28.55 8.36 -4.03
C VAL A 283 -27.06 8.08 -3.70
N TRP A 284 -26.25 9.14 -3.53
CA TRP A 284 -24.82 9.08 -3.18
C TRP A 284 -24.53 9.09 -1.68
N ARG A 285 -25.55 9.31 -0.86
CA ARG A 285 -25.42 9.35 0.58
C ARG A 285 -25.09 7.96 1.14
N ARG A 286 -24.57 7.93 2.37
CA ARG A 286 -24.48 6.70 3.15
C ARG A 286 -25.86 6.03 3.24
N PRO A 287 -25.93 4.69 3.21
CA PRO A 287 -27.18 3.96 3.38
C PRO A 287 -27.95 4.48 4.59
N ASP A 288 -29.26 4.61 4.46
CA ASP A 288 -30.16 5.04 5.53
C ASP A 288 -31.40 4.13 5.60
N LYS A 289 -32.42 4.56 6.35
CA LYS A 289 -33.67 3.80 6.48
C LYS A 289 -34.39 3.62 5.14
N ARG A 290 -34.31 4.61 4.23
CA ARG A 290 -34.87 4.51 2.88
C ARG A 290 -34.15 3.43 2.10
N THR A 291 -32.81 3.43 2.11
CA THR A 291 -32.01 2.39 1.44
C THR A 291 -32.33 0.99 1.97
N TYR A 292 -32.44 0.82 3.29
CA TYR A 292 -32.83 -0.45 3.89
C TYR A 292 -34.20 -0.94 3.40
N LEU A 293 -35.20 -0.07 3.35
CA LEU A 293 -36.53 -0.42 2.83
C LEU A 293 -36.52 -0.73 1.33
N GLN A 294 -35.71 -0.03 0.54
CA GLN A 294 -35.51 -0.34 -0.88
C GLN A 294 -34.88 -1.72 -1.05
N ASP A 295 -33.87 -2.07 -0.25
CA ASP A 295 -33.24 -3.40 -0.29
C ASP A 295 -34.25 -4.50 0.06
N VAL A 296 -35.02 -4.32 1.15
CA VAL A 296 -36.09 -5.26 1.54
C VAL A 296 -37.12 -5.37 0.41
N TYR A 297 -37.53 -4.25 -0.17
CA TYR A 297 -38.47 -4.24 -1.29
C TYR A 297 -37.95 -5.10 -2.45
N GLN A 298 -36.69 -4.91 -2.87
CA GLN A 298 -36.07 -5.68 -3.94
C GLN A 298 -35.93 -7.17 -3.58
N GLU A 299 -35.49 -7.50 -2.37
CA GLU A 299 -35.37 -8.88 -1.89
C GLU A 299 -36.71 -9.61 -1.89
N LEU A 300 -37.78 -9.00 -1.37
CA LEU A 300 -39.13 -9.57 -1.40
C LEU A 300 -39.55 -9.92 -2.83
N GLY A 301 -39.18 -9.09 -3.80
CA GLY A 301 -39.49 -9.33 -5.20
C GLY A 301 -38.71 -10.47 -5.83
N ILE A 302 -37.44 -10.64 -5.46
CA ILE A 302 -36.62 -11.79 -5.90
C ILE A 302 -37.19 -13.08 -5.31
N VAL A 303 -37.48 -13.10 -4.01
CA VAL A 303 -38.07 -14.28 -3.35
C VAL A 303 -39.45 -14.59 -3.92
N LEU A 304 -40.28 -13.57 -4.16
CA LEU A 304 -41.59 -13.73 -4.78
C LEU A 304 -41.49 -14.32 -6.18
N TRP A 305 -40.47 -13.93 -6.95
CA TRP A 305 -40.22 -14.51 -8.27
C TRP A 305 -39.90 -16.01 -8.21
N ASP A 306 -39.20 -16.44 -7.17
CA ASP A 306 -38.78 -17.83 -6.98
C ASP A 306 -39.88 -18.71 -6.35
N CYS A 307 -41.02 -18.13 -5.96
CA CYS A 307 -42.21 -18.86 -5.54
C CYS A 307 -42.81 -19.69 -6.70
N LYS A 308 -43.60 -20.70 -6.35
CA LYS A 308 -44.17 -21.63 -7.34
C LYS A 308 -45.05 -20.87 -8.36
N PRO A 309 -45.07 -21.28 -9.64
CA PRO A 309 -45.86 -20.58 -10.67
C PRO A 309 -47.34 -20.37 -10.29
N HIS A 310 -48.01 -21.39 -9.78
CA HIS A 310 -49.42 -21.29 -9.36
C HIS A 310 -49.63 -20.31 -8.20
N GLU A 311 -48.69 -20.23 -7.25
CA GLU A 311 -48.77 -19.27 -6.14
C GLU A 311 -48.65 -17.84 -6.67
N ARG A 312 -47.80 -17.60 -7.68
CA ARG A 312 -47.64 -16.31 -8.35
C ARG A 312 -48.88 -15.94 -9.16
N GLU A 313 -49.46 -16.88 -9.91
CA GLU A 313 -50.70 -16.69 -10.68
C GLU A 313 -51.89 -16.36 -9.75
N GLU A 314 -51.97 -17.03 -8.60
CA GLU A 314 -52.99 -16.77 -7.59
C GLU A 314 -52.88 -15.34 -7.03
N VAL A 315 -51.67 -14.86 -6.73
CA VAL A 315 -51.44 -13.47 -6.34
C VAL A 315 -51.84 -12.51 -7.47
N ALA A 316 -51.48 -12.81 -8.72
CA ALA A 316 -51.83 -11.98 -9.87
C ALA A 316 -53.34 -11.84 -10.09
N SER A 317 -54.08 -12.92 -9.87
CA SER A 317 -55.55 -12.90 -9.99
C SER A 317 -56.23 -12.03 -8.92
N ARG A 318 -55.53 -11.75 -7.81
CA ARG A 318 -56.10 -11.08 -6.62
C ARG A 318 -55.60 -9.65 -6.43
N MET A 319 -54.42 -9.33 -6.94
CA MET A 319 -53.83 -8.00 -6.84
C MET A 319 -53.79 -7.41 -8.25
N GLU A 320 -54.72 -6.50 -8.56
CA GLU A 320 -54.87 -5.86 -9.88
C GLU A 320 -53.55 -5.27 -10.41
N ILE A 321 -52.66 -4.83 -9.51
CA ILE A 321 -51.31 -4.36 -9.82
C ILE A 321 -50.37 -4.84 -8.72
N TYR A 322 -49.45 -5.75 -9.05
CA TYR A 322 -48.26 -6.00 -8.23
C TYR A 322 -47.04 -6.12 -9.16
N PRO A 323 -46.09 -5.18 -9.13
CA PRO A 323 -44.96 -5.19 -10.04
C PRO A 323 -43.99 -6.32 -9.66
N LEU A 324 -44.00 -7.39 -10.45
CA LEU A 324 -42.91 -8.37 -10.45
C LEU A 324 -41.60 -7.66 -10.75
N VAL A 325 -40.52 -8.05 -10.06
CA VAL A 325 -39.19 -7.49 -10.33
C VAL A 325 -38.80 -7.80 -11.76
N THR A 326 -38.58 -6.76 -12.56
CA THR A 326 -37.90 -6.92 -13.85
C THR A 326 -36.45 -7.28 -13.56
N LYS A 327 -36.06 -8.53 -13.84
CA LYS A 327 -34.69 -9.02 -13.68
C LYS A 327 -33.79 -8.48 -14.80
N VAL A 328 -33.50 -7.18 -14.78
CA VAL A 328 -32.52 -6.56 -15.68
C VAL A 328 -31.12 -6.88 -15.17
N ASN A 329 -30.30 -7.54 -16.00
CA ASN A 329 -28.91 -7.84 -15.65
C ASN A 329 -28.09 -6.54 -15.58
N ALA A 330 -27.36 -6.33 -14.48
CA ALA A 330 -26.60 -5.11 -14.25
C ALA A 330 -25.23 -5.05 -14.94
N VAL A 331 -24.76 -6.15 -15.54
CA VAL A 331 -23.38 -6.26 -16.07
C VAL A 331 -23.09 -5.19 -17.12
N SER A 332 -23.99 -4.94 -18.08
CA SER A 332 -23.79 -3.90 -19.10
C SER A 332 -23.72 -2.50 -18.50
N SER A 333 -24.55 -2.21 -17.50
CA SER A 333 -24.50 -0.94 -16.75
C SER A 333 -23.18 -0.78 -16.01
N ILE A 334 -22.67 -1.85 -15.38
CA ILE A 334 -21.36 -1.84 -14.70
C ILE A 334 -20.23 -1.63 -15.71
N GLU A 335 -20.25 -2.33 -16.85
CA GLU A 335 -19.27 -2.18 -17.91
C GLU A 335 -19.21 -0.75 -18.46
N SER A 336 -20.37 -0.10 -18.60
CA SER A 336 -20.48 1.30 -19.04
C SER A 336 -19.85 2.26 -18.03
N ILE A 337 -20.23 2.20 -16.74
CA ILE A 337 -19.65 3.11 -15.72
C ILE A 337 -18.16 2.86 -15.45
N LEU A 338 -17.67 1.67 -15.75
CA LEU A 338 -16.24 1.31 -15.65
C LEU A 338 -15.46 1.55 -16.95
N SER A 339 -16.09 2.17 -17.96
CA SER A 339 -15.51 2.44 -19.29
C SER A 339 -14.80 1.23 -19.88
N CYS A 340 -15.39 0.05 -19.71
CA CYS A 340 -14.86 -1.21 -20.22
C CYS A 340 -15.89 -2.00 -21.02
N ALA A 341 -16.95 -1.36 -21.49
CA ALA A 341 -17.84 -1.95 -22.49
C ALA A 341 -17.06 -2.13 -23.81
N GLY A 342 -17.15 -3.31 -24.42
CA GLY A 342 -16.57 -3.56 -25.75
C GLY A 342 -15.04 -3.55 -25.85
N TYR A 343 -14.32 -3.79 -24.74
CA TYR A 343 -12.85 -3.95 -24.78
C TYR A 343 -12.40 -5.03 -25.78
N GLU A 344 -11.19 -4.89 -26.31
CA GLU A 344 -10.65 -5.79 -27.34
C GLU A 344 -10.47 -7.22 -26.80
N LYS A 345 -11.13 -8.18 -27.44
CA LYS A 345 -11.06 -9.60 -27.06
C LYS A 345 -10.22 -10.39 -28.03
N LYS A 346 -9.64 -11.51 -27.57
CA LYS A 346 -8.99 -12.48 -28.43
C LYS A 346 -10.00 -13.01 -29.49
N PRO A 347 -9.61 -13.15 -30.77
CA PRO A 347 -10.49 -13.74 -31.79
C PRO A 347 -11.02 -15.12 -31.38
N GLY A 348 -12.34 -15.32 -31.51
CA GLY A 348 -13.00 -16.57 -31.14
C GLY A 348 -13.11 -16.83 -29.63
N ALA A 349 -12.69 -15.89 -28.77
CA ALA A 349 -12.88 -16.03 -27.33
C ALA A 349 -14.37 -16.01 -26.97
N ARG A 350 -14.79 -16.98 -26.16
CA ARG A 350 -16.06 -16.86 -25.43
C ARG A 350 -15.85 -15.85 -24.30
N ALA A 351 -16.88 -15.05 -24.00
CA ALA A 351 -16.82 -14.14 -22.87
C ALA A 351 -16.55 -14.92 -21.58
N THR A 352 -15.46 -14.57 -20.88
CA THR A 352 -15.05 -15.17 -19.59
C THR A 352 -16.16 -15.08 -18.55
N ARG A 353 -16.93 -13.98 -18.59
CA ARG A 353 -18.05 -13.64 -17.71
C ARG A 353 -19.34 -14.45 -17.92
N SER A 354 -19.44 -15.21 -19.01
CA SER A 354 -20.70 -15.82 -19.46
C SER A 354 -20.85 -17.30 -19.13
N THR A 355 -19.78 -17.96 -18.68
CA THR A 355 -19.80 -19.40 -18.42
C THR A 355 -19.75 -19.70 -16.95
N ARG A 356 -20.64 -20.60 -16.50
CA ARG A 356 -20.58 -21.38 -15.24
C ARG A 356 -19.33 -22.28 -15.19
N SER A 357 -18.20 -21.76 -15.65
CA SER A 357 -16.92 -22.42 -15.61
C SER A 357 -16.46 -22.34 -14.16
N ASP A 358 -16.54 -23.47 -13.48
CA ASP A 358 -15.95 -23.67 -12.16
C ASP A 358 -14.41 -23.55 -12.21
N GLU A 359 -13.83 -23.48 -13.42
CA GLU A 359 -12.43 -23.25 -13.68
C GLU A 359 -12.12 -21.75 -13.62
N GLU A 360 -11.28 -21.38 -12.64
CA GLU A 360 -10.65 -20.08 -12.55
C GLU A 360 -9.74 -19.85 -13.76
N ASP A 361 -9.70 -18.61 -14.26
CA ASP A 361 -8.66 -18.21 -15.22
C ASP A 361 -7.29 -18.60 -14.66
N HIS A 362 -6.38 -19.05 -15.53
CA HIS A 362 -5.02 -19.38 -15.09
C HIS A 362 -4.46 -18.25 -14.22
N PRO A 363 -3.85 -18.52 -13.04
CA PRO A 363 -3.43 -17.48 -12.09
C PRO A 363 -2.55 -16.37 -12.68
N HIS A 364 -1.85 -16.65 -13.78
CA HIS A 364 -1.10 -15.66 -14.54
C HIS A 364 -1.95 -14.49 -15.06
N TYR A 365 -3.16 -14.73 -15.57
CA TYR A 365 -4.04 -13.64 -16.00
C TYR A 365 -4.45 -12.77 -14.80
N ALA A 366 -4.89 -13.42 -13.73
CA ALA A 366 -5.28 -12.75 -12.49
C ALA A 366 -4.14 -11.93 -11.88
N SER A 367 -2.91 -12.44 -11.94
CA SER A 367 -1.70 -11.76 -11.44
C SER A 367 -1.36 -10.51 -12.24
N LEU A 368 -1.60 -10.52 -13.55
CA LEU A 368 -1.48 -9.32 -14.38
C LEU A 368 -2.65 -8.34 -14.21
N GLY A 369 -3.62 -8.62 -13.34
CA GLY A 369 -4.83 -7.82 -13.23
C GLY A 369 -5.71 -7.90 -14.49
N ALA A 370 -5.59 -8.97 -15.27
CA ALA A 370 -6.26 -9.20 -16.55
C ALA A 370 -7.27 -10.35 -16.49
N VAL A 371 -8.11 -10.46 -17.53
CA VAL A 371 -9.02 -11.60 -17.74
C VAL A 371 -8.60 -12.41 -18.97
N ALA A 372 -8.93 -13.69 -19.00
CA ALA A 372 -8.43 -14.60 -20.03
C ALA A 372 -8.92 -14.32 -21.46
N ASP A 373 -10.02 -13.57 -21.65
CA ASP A 373 -10.53 -13.21 -22.98
C ASP A 373 -9.91 -11.94 -23.58
N PHE A 374 -9.00 -11.27 -22.89
CA PHE A 374 -8.25 -10.12 -23.42
C PHE A 374 -7.52 -10.46 -24.73
N SER A 375 -7.52 -9.51 -25.67
CA SER A 375 -6.59 -9.53 -26.81
C SER A 375 -5.14 -9.57 -26.34
N ASP A 376 -4.21 -9.95 -27.22
CA ASP A 376 -2.80 -9.94 -26.87
C ASP A 376 -2.31 -8.50 -26.58
N ASN A 377 -2.84 -7.49 -27.27
CA ASN A 377 -2.56 -6.08 -26.97
C ASN A 377 -2.96 -5.69 -25.55
N LEU A 378 -4.14 -6.13 -25.07
CA LEU A 378 -4.57 -5.86 -23.71
C LEU A 378 -3.79 -6.65 -22.65
N ILE A 379 -3.30 -7.85 -22.98
CA ILE A 379 -2.37 -8.58 -22.11
C ILE A 379 -1.03 -7.83 -21.99
N LEU A 380 -0.50 -7.33 -23.11
CA LEU A 380 0.72 -6.51 -23.12
C LEU A 380 0.52 -5.22 -22.32
N PHE A 381 -0.62 -4.55 -22.50
CA PHE A 381 -1.00 -3.38 -21.71
C PHE A 381 -1.03 -3.71 -20.22
N ALA A 382 -1.69 -4.80 -19.81
CA ALA A 382 -1.78 -5.21 -18.41
C ALA A 382 -0.39 -5.52 -17.81
N TRP A 383 0.46 -6.25 -18.54
CA TRP A 383 1.83 -6.55 -18.12
C TRP A 383 2.69 -5.29 -17.96
N LYS A 384 2.66 -4.39 -18.94
CA LYS A 384 3.40 -3.11 -18.88
C LYS A 384 2.93 -2.26 -17.71
N THR A 385 1.62 -2.20 -17.50
CA THR A 385 1.00 -1.40 -16.45
C THR A 385 1.37 -1.93 -15.07
N GLN A 386 1.23 -3.23 -14.82
CA GLN A 386 1.65 -3.84 -13.55
C GLN A 386 3.14 -3.68 -13.31
N SER A 387 3.97 -3.92 -14.34
CA SER A 387 5.42 -3.76 -14.27
C SER A 387 5.84 -2.33 -13.92
N PHE A 388 5.09 -1.34 -14.39
CA PHE A 388 5.37 0.07 -14.14
C PHE A 388 4.99 0.48 -12.71
N PHE A 389 3.82 0.10 -12.24
CA PHE A 389 3.29 0.51 -10.93
C PHE A 389 3.71 -0.39 -9.77
N ASP A 390 4.08 -1.64 -10.06
CA ASP A 390 4.52 -2.62 -9.07
C ASP A 390 5.87 -3.25 -9.44
N LYS A 391 6.93 -2.46 -9.21
CA LYS A 391 8.30 -2.82 -9.58
C LYS A 391 8.83 -4.03 -8.80
N LEU A 392 8.35 -4.24 -7.57
CA LEU A 392 8.82 -5.33 -6.69
C LEU A 392 8.49 -6.71 -7.26
N ASP A 393 7.38 -6.84 -7.96
CA ASP A 393 6.92 -8.10 -8.56
C ASP A 393 7.17 -8.18 -10.08
N HIS A 394 7.96 -7.26 -10.65
CA HIS A 394 8.23 -7.19 -12.09
C HIS A 394 8.68 -8.52 -12.72
N ALA A 395 9.62 -9.22 -12.06
CA ALA A 395 10.10 -10.52 -12.51
C ALA A 395 8.99 -11.60 -12.53
N TYR A 396 8.07 -11.55 -11.57
CA TYR A 396 6.92 -12.45 -11.54
C TYR A 396 5.90 -12.13 -12.64
N TYR A 397 5.70 -10.85 -12.95
CA TYR A 397 4.84 -10.46 -14.06
C TYR A 397 5.41 -10.90 -15.42
N LEU A 398 6.74 -10.94 -15.58
CA LEU A 398 7.37 -11.54 -16.76
C LEU A 398 7.12 -13.06 -16.84
N ASP A 399 7.21 -13.80 -15.72
CA ASP A 399 6.82 -15.22 -15.68
C ASP A 399 5.37 -15.41 -16.13
N CYS A 400 4.47 -14.53 -15.66
CA CYS A 400 3.05 -14.57 -16.03
C CYS A 400 2.85 -14.33 -17.53
N LEU A 401 3.52 -13.32 -18.09
CA LEU A 401 3.47 -13.03 -19.53
C LEU A 401 3.97 -14.22 -20.35
N ARG A 402 5.11 -14.81 -19.95
CA ARG A 402 5.70 -15.97 -20.61
C ARG A 402 4.77 -17.19 -20.57
N GLY A 403 4.18 -17.47 -19.42
CA GLY A 403 3.20 -18.55 -19.26
C GLY A 403 1.93 -18.35 -20.11
N ILE A 404 1.46 -17.10 -20.22
CA ILE A 404 0.32 -16.75 -21.09
C ILE A 404 0.70 -16.88 -22.57
N ALA A 405 1.88 -16.39 -22.97
CA ALA A 405 2.38 -16.49 -24.35
C ALA A 405 2.44 -17.95 -24.80
N GLN A 406 3.03 -18.82 -23.96
CA GLN A 406 3.12 -20.26 -24.21
C GLN A 406 1.74 -20.91 -24.26
N GLY A 407 0.88 -20.65 -23.26
CA GLY A 407 -0.46 -21.25 -23.19
C GLY A 407 -1.37 -20.84 -24.34
N ARG A 408 -1.19 -19.63 -24.88
CA ARG A 408 -1.94 -19.13 -26.05
C ARG A 408 -1.31 -19.52 -27.39
N GLY A 409 -0.03 -19.88 -27.42
CA GLY A 409 0.75 -19.98 -28.65
C GLY A 409 0.86 -18.65 -29.40
N SER A 410 0.93 -17.53 -28.67
CA SER A 410 0.94 -16.19 -29.28
C SER A 410 2.36 -15.75 -29.66
N GLU A 411 2.56 -15.47 -30.95
CA GLU A 411 3.83 -14.92 -31.46
C GLU A 411 4.08 -13.51 -30.93
N ALA A 412 3.07 -12.64 -30.93
CA ALA A 412 3.21 -11.26 -30.48
C ALA A 412 3.65 -11.18 -29.01
N LEU A 413 3.05 -11.99 -28.13
CA LEU A 413 3.45 -12.06 -26.72
C LEU A 413 4.86 -12.66 -26.57
N SER A 414 5.21 -13.66 -27.38
CA SER A 414 6.53 -14.29 -27.36
C SER A 414 7.64 -13.34 -27.79
N VAL A 415 7.38 -12.49 -28.80
CA VAL A 415 8.31 -11.43 -29.22
C VAL A 415 8.53 -10.43 -28.09
N GLU A 416 7.48 -9.99 -27.38
CA GLU A 416 7.66 -9.07 -26.26
C GLU A 416 8.47 -9.70 -25.11
N VAL A 417 8.25 -10.99 -24.81
CA VAL A 417 9.06 -11.71 -23.83
C VAL A 417 10.54 -11.71 -24.23
N ALA A 418 10.85 -11.99 -25.51
CA ALA A 418 12.22 -11.95 -26.01
C ALA A 418 12.82 -10.53 -25.96
N LEU A 419 12.01 -9.50 -26.22
CA LEU A 419 12.43 -8.10 -26.09
C LEU A 419 12.70 -7.75 -24.62
N ALA A 420 11.87 -8.18 -23.68
CA ALA A 420 12.10 -7.99 -22.25
C ALA A 420 13.41 -8.65 -21.80
N ASP A 421 13.65 -9.90 -22.23
CA ASP A 421 14.89 -10.63 -21.96
C ASP A 421 16.12 -9.86 -22.49
N SER A 422 16.05 -9.33 -23.71
CA SER A 422 17.16 -8.54 -24.30
C SER A 422 17.40 -7.18 -23.62
N ARG A 423 16.40 -6.63 -22.93
CA ARG A 423 16.54 -5.39 -22.13
C ARG A 423 17.07 -5.66 -20.71
N GLY A 424 17.43 -6.90 -20.40
CA GLY A 424 17.90 -7.27 -19.06
C GLY A 424 16.77 -7.37 -18.04
N VAL A 425 15.52 -7.55 -18.47
CA VAL A 425 14.46 -7.96 -17.55
C VAL A 425 14.55 -9.46 -17.35
N TYR A 426 14.77 -9.88 -16.10
CA TYR A 426 14.99 -11.27 -15.78
C TYR A 426 13.77 -11.89 -15.10
N ASP A 427 13.49 -13.15 -15.47
CA ASP A 427 12.46 -13.95 -14.85
C ASP A 427 12.87 -14.43 -13.44
N ARG A 428 11.93 -14.93 -12.63
CA ARG A 428 12.27 -15.34 -11.26
C ARG A 428 13.26 -16.49 -11.22
N LYS A 429 13.19 -17.41 -12.19
CA LYS A 429 14.11 -18.56 -12.25
C LYS A 429 15.54 -18.09 -12.44
N THR A 430 15.74 -17.08 -13.29
CA THR A 430 17.04 -16.48 -13.55
C THR A 430 17.58 -15.77 -12.31
N ILE A 431 16.73 -15.03 -11.59
CA ILE A 431 17.11 -14.37 -10.33
C ILE A 431 17.43 -15.41 -9.23
N ASP A 432 16.61 -16.45 -9.09
CA ASP A 432 16.84 -17.53 -8.13
C ASP A 432 18.14 -18.27 -8.45
N ASN A 433 18.42 -18.53 -9.72
CA ASN A 433 19.67 -19.13 -10.17
C ASN A 433 20.86 -18.21 -9.86
N ALA A 434 20.71 -16.90 -10.02
CA ALA A 434 21.75 -15.95 -9.68
C ALA A 434 22.09 -16.02 -8.17
N PHE A 435 21.09 -16.03 -7.29
CA PHE A 435 21.30 -16.23 -5.86
C PHE A 435 21.96 -17.58 -5.54
N ARG A 436 21.49 -18.68 -6.14
CA ARG A 436 22.09 -20.02 -5.95
C ARG A 436 23.55 -20.07 -6.40
N CYS A 437 23.90 -19.42 -7.51
CA CYS A 437 25.27 -19.32 -8.02
C CYS A 437 26.20 -18.62 -7.02
N LEU A 438 25.68 -17.71 -6.21
CA LEU A 438 26.40 -17.02 -5.13
C LEU A 438 26.40 -17.80 -3.80
N GLY A 439 25.72 -18.94 -3.73
CA GLY A 439 25.52 -19.69 -2.49
C GLY A 439 24.51 -19.04 -1.54
N ILE A 440 23.65 -18.15 -2.05
CA ILE A 440 22.60 -17.49 -1.30
C ILE A 440 21.29 -18.26 -1.50
N ASP A 441 20.56 -18.49 -0.42
CA ASP A 441 19.19 -19.02 -0.48
C ASP A 441 18.29 -17.98 -1.19
N PRO A 442 17.65 -18.31 -2.34
CA PRO A 442 16.78 -17.39 -3.06
C PRO A 442 15.65 -16.78 -2.23
N GLN A 443 15.19 -17.46 -1.17
CA GLN A 443 14.17 -16.91 -0.27
C GLN A 443 14.72 -15.79 0.63
N LYS A 444 16.00 -15.85 0.99
CA LYS A 444 16.68 -14.85 1.84
C LYS A 444 17.34 -13.76 1.02
N GLY A 445 17.71 -14.05 -0.23
CA GLY A 445 18.42 -13.15 -1.14
C GLY A 445 17.84 -11.73 -1.19
N PRO A 446 16.53 -11.55 -1.43
CA PRO A 446 15.91 -10.22 -1.51
C PRO A 446 15.95 -9.39 -0.21
N THR A 447 16.25 -10.00 0.94
CA THR A 447 16.37 -9.30 2.22
C THR A 447 17.80 -8.80 2.51
N LEU A 448 18.77 -9.22 1.70
CA LEU A 448 20.16 -8.86 1.88
C LEU A 448 20.47 -7.48 1.29
N THR A 449 21.39 -6.76 1.93
CA THR A 449 21.93 -5.51 1.37
C THR A 449 22.91 -5.81 0.23
N GLY A 450 23.15 -4.83 -0.64
CA GLY A 450 24.11 -5.01 -1.74
C GLY A 450 25.52 -5.35 -1.27
N GLU A 451 25.96 -4.84 -0.12
CA GLU A 451 27.25 -5.20 0.50
C GLU A 451 27.28 -6.67 0.94
N GLN A 452 26.19 -7.19 1.51
CA GLN A 452 26.10 -8.59 1.90
C GLN A 452 26.16 -9.50 0.67
N ILE A 453 25.43 -9.15 -0.40
CA ILE A 453 25.47 -9.88 -1.67
C ILE A 453 26.89 -9.85 -2.27
N LEU A 454 27.55 -8.68 -2.23
CA LEU A 454 28.93 -8.53 -2.72
C LEU A 454 29.93 -9.36 -1.91
N ASN A 455 29.79 -9.43 -0.59
CA ASN A 455 30.62 -10.27 0.26
C ASN A 455 30.45 -11.76 -0.07
N HIS A 456 29.21 -12.23 -0.26
CA HIS A 456 28.94 -13.59 -0.71
C HIS A 456 29.58 -13.88 -2.07
N TYR A 457 29.52 -12.92 -3.01
CA TYR A 457 30.21 -13.02 -4.30
C TYR A 457 31.71 -13.16 -4.11
N ASN A 458 32.37 -12.24 -3.40
CA ASN A 458 33.82 -12.18 -3.26
C ASN A 458 34.40 -13.43 -2.61
N VAL A 459 33.78 -13.91 -1.52
CA VAL A 459 34.22 -15.13 -0.82
C VAL A 459 34.18 -16.33 -1.77
N ARG A 460 33.04 -16.54 -2.43
CA ARG A 460 32.85 -17.69 -3.32
C ARG A 460 33.68 -17.59 -4.59
N TYR A 461 33.92 -16.38 -5.10
CA TYR A 461 34.66 -16.16 -6.35
C TYR A 461 36.12 -16.66 -6.27
N GLN A 462 36.74 -16.57 -5.09
CA GLN A 462 38.10 -17.05 -4.84
C GLN A 462 38.17 -18.58 -4.88
N ASP A 463 37.13 -19.27 -4.41
CA ASP A 463 37.10 -20.72 -4.20
C ASP A 463 36.62 -21.55 -5.41
N VAL A 464 36.19 -20.92 -6.51
CA VAL A 464 35.63 -21.62 -7.69
C VAL A 464 36.54 -21.56 -8.92
N GLY A 465 36.38 -22.55 -9.82
CA GLY A 465 37.11 -22.63 -11.09
C GLY A 465 36.64 -21.65 -12.17
N GLU A 466 37.43 -21.48 -13.23
CA GLU A 466 37.28 -20.42 -14.24
C GLU A 466 35.90 -20.39 -14.94
N ARG A 467 35.35 -21.56 -15.27
CA ARG A 467 34.02 -21.65 -15.90
C ARG A 467 32.92 -21.10 -14.98
N THR A 468 32.97 -21.44 -13.69
CA THR A 468 32.01 -20.96 -12.69
C THR A 468 32.21 -19.48 -12.38
N ARG A 469 33.45 -18.96 -12.49
CA ARG A 469 33.72 -17.52 -12.38
C ARG A 469 33.05 -16.71 -13.48
N MET A 470 33.01 -17.22 -14.72
CA MET A 470 32.28 -16.56 -15.81
C MET A 470 30.78 -16.50 -15.52
N ASP A 471 30.19 -17.62 -15.10
CA ASP A 471 28.76 -17.67 -14.74
C ASP A 471 28.46 -16.72 -13.55
N MET A 472 29.32 -16.68 -12.53
CA MET A 472 29.15 -15.79 -11.39
C MET A 472 29.23 -14.30 -11.78
N ARG A 473 30.08 -13.92 -12.74
CA ARG A 473 30.14 -12.54 -13.25
C ARG A 473 28.82 -12.13 -13.89
N GLU A 474 28.22 -13.01 -14.68
CA GLU A 474 26.93 -12.76 -15.32
C GLU A 474 25.80 -12.68 -14.28
N MET A 475 25.75 -13.63 -13.35
CA MET A 475 24.76 -13.64 -12.26
C MET A 475 24.88 -12.41 -11.34
N ARG A 476 26.08 -11.88 -11.13
CA ARG A 476 26.29 -10.63 -10.40
C ARG A 476 25.69 -9.43 -11.14
N LYS A 477 25.87 -9.34 -12.46
CA LYS A 477 25.27 -8.26 -13.28
C LYS A 477 23.75 -8.30 -13.22
N ILE A 478 23.18 -9.50 -13.29
CA ILE A 478 21.73 -9.72 -13.15
C ILE A 478 21.22 -9.16 -11.83
N LEU A 479 21.85 -9.52 -10.70
CA LEU A 479 21.43 -9.00 -9.39
C LEU A 479 21.71 -7.50 -9.21
N ALA A 480 22.81 -7.00 -9.76
CA ALA A 480 23.11 -5.57 -9.78
C ALA A 480 21.98 -4.78 -10.44
N HIS A 481 21.49 -5.28 -11.58
CA HIS A 481 20.41 -4.64 -12.31
C HIS A 481 19.06 -4.76 -11.59
N VAL A 482 18.72 -5.94 -11.07
CA VAL A 482 17.42 -6.21 -10.42
C VAL A 482 17.24 -5.41 -9.14
N PHE A 483 18.30 -5.23 -8.36
CA PHE A 483 18.23 -4.54 -7.07
C PHE A 483 18.71 -3.08 -7.13
N ASP A 484 18.99 -2.55 -8.34
CA ASP A 484 19.54 -1.21 -8.58
C ASP A 484 20.78 -0.91 -7.71
N LEU A 485 21.65 -1.91 -7.58
CA LEU A 485 22.82 -1.87 -6.71
C LEU A 485 24.03 -1.38 -7.47
N GLN A 486 24.28 -0.06 -7.42
CA GLN A 486 25.46 0.56 -8.03
C GLN A 486 26.78 -0.06 -7.55
N CYS A 487 26.84 -0.52 -6.30
CA CYS A 487 28.03 -1.19 -5.75
C CYS A 487 28.35 -2.54 -6.42
N LEU A 488 27.35 -3.20 -7.03
CA LEU A 488 27.54 -4.44 -7.79
C LEU A 488 27.88 -4.18 -9.27
N SER A 489 27.50 -3.01 -9.82
CA SER A 489 27.89 -2.60 -11.18
C SER A 489 29.30 -2.01 -11.25
N ASP A 490 29.74 -1.25 -10.24
CA ASP A 490 31.04 -0.57 -10.25
C ASP A 490 32.26 -1.53 -10.09
N SER A 491 32.01 -2.82 -9.85
CA SER A 491 33.06 -3.86 -9.79
C SER A 491 33.27 -4.59 -11.13
N SER A 492 32.73 -4.08 -12.25
CA SER A 492 32.59 -4.85 -13.50
C SER A 492 33.67 -4.72 -14.56
N ASP A 493 34.65 -3.82 -14.47
CA ASP A 493 35.67 -3.71 -15.52
C ASP A 493 37.07 -3.99 -14.96
N GLU A 494 37.52 -5.23 -15.16
CA GLU A 494 38.78 -5.85 -14.73
C GLU A 494 39.15 -5.58 -13.27
N LEU A 495 38.87 -6.55 -12.38
CA LEU A 495 39.52 -6.61 -11.08
C LEU A 495 41.04 -6.66 -11.30
N LEU A 496 41.70 -5.52 -11.11
CA LEU A 496 43.15 -5.33 -11.16
C LEU A 496 43.78 -5.97 -9.92
N ASP A 497 43.59 -7.27 -9.75
CA ASP A 497 44.02 -8.00 -8.56
C ASP A 497 45.25 -8.87 -8.83
N THR A 498 45.57 -9.13 -10.11
CA THR A 498 46.77 -9.87 -10.51
C THR A 498 47.81 -8.93 -11.07
N TYR A 499 49.07 -9.28 -10.82
CA TYR A 499 50.23 -8.52 -11.28
C TYR A 499 50.23 -8.34 -12.81
N GLU A 500 49.89 -9.39 -13.57
CA GLU A 500 49.85 -9.37 -15.02
C GLU A 500 48.70 -8.51 -15.58
N ALA A 501 47.56 -8.46 -14.88
CA ALA A 501 46.46 -7.57 -15.26
C ALA A 501 46.81 -6.10 -14.98
N CYS A 502 47.50 -5.83 -13.86
CA CYS A 502 47.97 -4.49 -13.51
C CYS A 502 48.99 -3.95 -14.52
N LEU A 503 49.95 -4.77 -14.96
CA LEU A 503 50.92 -4.39 -15.98
C LEU A 503 50.24 -4.11 -17.33
N ARG A 504 49.31 -4.97 -17.75
CA ARG A 504 48.56 -4.78 -18.99
C ARG A 504 47.72 -3.51 -18.98
N PHE A 505 47.07 -3.22 -17.86
CA PHE A 505 46.26 -2.01 -17.67
C PHE A 505 47.11 -0.73 -17.84
N LEU A 506 48.30 -0.72 -17.26
CA LEU A 506 49.28 0.37 -17.41
C LEU A 506 50.02 0.33 -18.76
N GLU A 507 49.71 -0.62 -19.65
CA GLU A 507 50.42 -0.83 -20.93
C GLU A 507 51.93 -1.00 -20.74
N ALA A 508 52.30 -1.66 -19.64
CA ALA A 508 53.68 -1.93 -19.24
C ALA A 508 54.03 -3.41 -19.37
N ASP A 509 55.33 -3.69 -19.50
CA ASP A 509 55.88 -5.05 -19.54
C ASP A 509 56.63 -5.36 -18.24
N ASP A 510 56.73 -6.65 -17.89
CA ASP A 510 57.43 -7.09 -16.68
C ASP A 510 58.92 -6.70 -16.68
N SER A 511 59.53 -6.55 -17.86
CA SER A 511 60.91 -6.09 -18.04
C SER A 511 61.14 -4.59 -17.77
N TYR A 512 60.08 -3.79 -17.62
CA TYR A 512 60.21 -2.34 -17.44
C TYR A 512 60.78 -2.01 -16.06
N SER A 513 61.69 -1.04 -15.99
CA SER A 513 62.18 -0.50 -14.70
C SER A 513 61.08 0.28 -13.98
N ASP A 514 61.25 0.50 -12.68
CA ASP A 514 60.26 1.21 -11.87
C ASP A 514 60.02 2.65 -12.36
N GLU A 515 61.02 3.31 -12.93
CA GLU A 515 60.87 4.63 -13.57
C GLU A 515 59.96 4.56 -14.80
N PHE A 516 60.06 3.51 -15.60
CA PHE A 516 59.17 3.31 -16.76
C PHE A 516 57.74 2.97 -16.34
N ILE A 517 57.56 2.24 -15.23
CA ILE A 517 56.22 2.01 -14.65
C ILE A 517 55.60 3.33 -14.15
N GLN A 518 56.38 4.20 -13.51
CA GLN A 518 55.89 5.54 -13.09
C GLN A 518 55.48 6.39 -14.30
N VAL A 519 56.26 6.37 -15.38
CA VAL A 519 55.93 7.09 -16.63
C VAL A 519 54.66 6.52 -17.27
N ALA A 520 54.49 5.20 -17.27
CA ALA A 520 53.29 4.53 -17.78
C ALA A 520 52.05 4.94 -16.98
N TYR A 521 52.12 4.94 -15.65
CA TYR A 521 51.07 5.47 -14.77
C TYR A 521 50.75 6.94 -15.08
N GLN A 522 51.76 7.81 -15.15
CA GLN A 522 51.54 9.23 -15.42
C GLN A 522 50.91 9.46 -16.80
N THR A 523 51.28 8.66 -17.80
CA THR A 523 50.71 8.76 -19.16
C THR A 523 49.23 8.40 -19.14
N LYS A 524 48.87 7.32 -18.42
CA LYS A 524 47.48 6.88 -18.23
C LYS A 524 46.64 7.91 -17.48
N VAL A 525 47.22 8.61 -16.51
CA VAL A 525 46.53 9.65 -15.71
C VAL A 525 46.47 11.01 -16.42
N LYS A 526 47.39 11.31 -17.35
CA LYS A 526 47.49 12.61 -18.05
C LYS A 526 46.59 12.74 -19.29
N THR A 527 45.97 11.68 -19.79
CA THR A 527 44.93 11.73 -20.84
C THR A 527 43.60 12.31 -20.31
N ARG A 528 43.67 13.47 -19.65
CA ARG A 528 42.55 14.25 -19.13
C ARG A 528 41.89 15.01 -20.29
N ASP A 529 40.87 14.44 -20.92
CA ASP A 529 39.96 15.25 -21.74
C ASP A 529 39.06 16.07 -20.81
N SER A 530 39.36 17.35 -20.65
CA SER A 530 38.70 18.30 -19.76
C SER A 530 37.33 18.76 -20.28
N SER A 531 36.42 17.81 -20.55
CA SER A 531 35.00 18.08 -20.79
C SER A 531 34.19 17.83 -19.52
N GLU A 532 33.29 18.76 -19.17
CA GLU A 532 32.53 18.73 -17.90
C GLU A 532 31.62 17.50 -17.76
N ASP A 533 31.23 16.87 -18.87
CA ASP A 533 30.34 15.70 -18.89
C ASP A 533 31.01 14.36 -18.51
N ARG A 534 32.35 14.26 -18.49
CA ARG A 534 33.09 13.00 -18.20
C ARG A 534 33.92 13.00 -16.91
N LYS A 535 33.66 13.96 -16.02
CA LYS A 535 34.46 14.13 -14.79
C LYS A 535 34.43 12.90 -13.87
N GLY A 536 33.30 12.19 -13.80
CA GLY A 536 33.13 10.98 -13.00
C GLY A 536 33.83 9.74 -13.55
N GLU A 537 34.10 9.69 -14.86
CA GLU A 537 34.81 8.57 -15.50
C GLU A 537 36.34 8.72 -15.33
N ALA A 538 36.84 9.95 -15.42
CA ALA A 538 38.24 10.28 -15.20
C ALA A 538 38.72 9.97 -13.77
N ASP A 539 37.94 10.33 -12.73
CA ASP A 539 38.29 10.02 -11.32
C ASP A 539 38.36 8.50 -11.06
N ARG A 540 37.50 7.72 -11.74
CA ARG A 540 37.48 6.25 -11.65
C ARG A 540 38.71 5.63 -12.29
N GLU A 541 39.22 6.18 -13.38
CA GLU A 541 40.42 5.67 -14.07
C GLU A 541 41.69 5.96 -13.28
N VAL A 542 41.80 7.14 -12.66
CA VAL A 542 42.93 7.49 -11.77
C VAL A 542 42.98 6.56 -10.55
N THR A 543 41.83 6.29 -9.95
CA THR A 543 41.74 5.37 -8.80
C THR A 543 42.19 3.95 -9.17
N ARG A 544 41.81 3.47 -10.36
CA ARG A 544 42.27 2.18 -10.91
C ARG A 544 43.77 2.15 -11.18
N ALA A 545 44.31 3.21 -11.78
CA ALA A 545 45.75 3.33 -12.06
C ALA A 545 46.59 3.32 -10.76
N ARG A 546 46.11 3.96 -9.70
CA ARG A 546 46.75 3.92 -8.37
C ARG A 546 46.73 2.52 -7.76
N HIS A 547 45.58 1.83 -7.87
CA HIS A 547 45.45 0.45 -7.38
C HIS A 547 46.40 -0.51 -8.10
N ALA A 548 46.46 -0.43 -9.44
CA ALA A 548 47.41 -1.21 -10.24
C ALA A 548 48.87 -0.94 -9.83
N LEU A 549 49.23 0.34 -9.65
CA LEU A 549 50.59 0.73 -9.28
C LEU A 549 50.97 0.20 -7.89
N LYS A 550 50.04 0.21 -6.93
CA LYS A 550 50.25 -0.35 -5.59
C LYS A 550 50.53 -1.85 -5.63
N ILE A 551 49.75 -2.62 -6.40
CA ILE A 551 49.96 -4.08 -6.52
C ILE A 551 51.29 -4.40 -7.21
N ILE A 552 51.67 -3.62 -8.23
CA ILE A 552 52.99 -3.76 -8.88
C ILE A 552 54.11 -3.46 -7.89
N ALA A 553 53.99 -2.39 -7.10
CA ALA A 553 54.97 -2.00 -6.10
C ALA A 553 55.14 -3.05 -5.00
N GLU A 554 54.04 -3.60 -4.49
CA GLU A 554 54.02 -4.66 -3.48
C GLU A 554 54.63 -5.96 -4.02
N ARG A 555 54.31 -6.35 -5.26
CA ARG A 555 54.84 -7.58 -5.88
C ARG A 555 56.34 -7.48 -6.21
N ARG A 556 56.81 -6.30 -6.62
CA ARG A 556 58.22 -6.04 -6.92
C ARG A 556 59.06 -5.76 -5.67
N HIS A 557 58.41 -5.58 -4.51
CA HIS A 557 59.05 -5.09 -3.29
C HIS A 557 59.83 -3.78 -3.53
N SER A 558 59.25 -2.87 -4.32
CA SER A 558 59.90 -1.62 -4.69
C SER A 558 59.55 -0.49 -3.72
N ASP A 559 60.52 -0.09 -2.91
CA ASP A 559 60.40 1.06 -2.01
C ASP A 559 60.19 2.37 -2.79
N ALA A 560 60.76 2.48 -3.99
CA ALA A 560 60.64 3.66 -4.84
C ALA A 560 59.21 3.82 -5.39
N LEU A 561 58.59 2.73 -5.87
CA LEU A 561 57.20 2.75 -6.32
C LEU A 561 56.22 2.95 -5.16
N MET A 562 56.47 2.32 -4.02
CA MET A 562 55.64 2.53 -2.82
C MET A 562 55.70 3.98 -2.32
N ALA A 563 56.90 4.60 -2.31
CA ALA A 563 57.05 6.00 -1.98
C ALA A 563 56.30 6.91 -2.97
N PHE A 564 56.35 6.59 -4.27
CA PHE A 564 55.62 7.31 -5.31
C PHE A 564 54.09 7.21 -5.15
N VAL A 565 53.55 6.02 -4.91
CA VAL A 565 52.12 5.80 -4.63
C VAL A 565 51.67 6.61 -3.41
N THR A 566 52.50 6.62 -2.36
CA THR A 566 52.19 7.33 -1.11
C THR A 566 52.19 8.85 -1.30
N ALA A 567 53.11 9.39 -2.10
CA ALA A 567 53.17 10.82 -2.43
C ALA A 567 51.95 11.28 -3.25
N GLU A 568 51.51 10.48 -4.22
CA GLU A 568 50.32 10.77 -5.04
C GLU A 568 49.01 10.76 -4.23
N ILE A 569 48.90 9.87 -3.23
CA ILE A 569 47.74 9.82 -2.31
C ILE A 569 47.70 11.08 -1.43
N ASP A 570 48.85 11.47 -0.88
CA ASP A 570 48.95 12.68 -0.04
C ASP A 570 48.55 13.95 -0.83
N ASP A 571 48.93 14.09 -2.10
CA ASP A 571 48.58 15.28 -2.92
C ASP A 571 47.09 15.36 -3.31
N ASP A 572 46.43 14.22 -3.54
CA ASP A 572 44.99 14.16 -3.83
C ASP A 572 44.15 14.47 -2.58
N ASP A 573 44.50 13.87 -1.44
CA ASP A 573 43.86 14.12 -0.15
C ASP A 573 43.94 15.61 0.24
N VAL A 574 45.05 16.28 -0.09
CA VAL A 574 45.24 17.73 0.12
C VAL A 574 44.32 18.53 -0.79
N THR A 575 44.25 18.19 -2.08
CA THR A 575 43.41 18.89 -3.06
C THR A 575 41.93 18.78 -2.70
N GLN A 576 41.49 17.59 -2.28
CA GLN A 576 40.13 17.36 -1.78
C GLN A 576 39.87 18.16 -0.50
N ALA A 577 40.83 18.23 0.42
CA ALA A 577 40.68 19.01 1.64
C ALA A 577 40.55 20.53 1.39
N PHE A 578 41.30 21.10 0.44
CA PHE A 578 41.12 22.50 0.02
C PHE A 578 39.71 22.76 -0.52
N ASN A 579 39.16 21.83 -1.31
CA ASN A 579 37.80 21.93 -1.84
C ASN A 579 36.74 21.78 -0.75
N PHE A 580 36.94 20.83 0.16
CA PHE A 580 36.02 20.52 1.26
C PHE A 580 35.79 21.74 2.16
N PHE A 581 36.86 22.47 2.50
CA PHE A 581 36.78 23.72 3.28
C PHE A 581 36.58 24.98 2.42
N ASN A 582 36.39 24.83 1.10
CA ASN A 582 36.20 25.91 0.14
C ASN A 582 37.30 27.00 0.18
N ILE A 583 38.55 26.57 0.37
CA ILE A 583 39.72 27.44 0.46
C ILE A 583 40.24 27.71 -0.95
N LYS A 584 40.12 28.96 -1.42
CA LYS A 584 40.47 29.35 -2.80
C LYS A 584 41.96 29.56 -3.05
N GLU A 585 42.73 29.87 -2.01
CA GLU A 585 44.15 30.19 -2.10
C GLU A 585 44.99 28.96 -1.74
N ARG A 586 45.47 28.22 -2.76
CA ARG A 586 46.17 26.93 -2.58
C ARG A 586 47.69 27.05 -2.45
N ASP A 587 48.25 28.17 -2.89
CA ASP A 587 49.71 28.38 -2.95
C ASP A 587 50.26 29.28 -1.84
N GLY A 588 49.39 29.98 -1.11
CA GLY A 588 49.75 30.81 0.04
C GLY A 588 49.96 30.00 1.33
N TYR A 589 50.65 30.60 2.30
CA TYR A 589 50.68 30.09 3.67
C TYR A 589 49.31 30.30 4.31
N ILE A 590 48.71 29.23 4.80
CA ILE A 590 47.47 29.28 5.59
C ILE A 590 47.83 28.98 7.04
N ASP A 591 47.35 29.82 7.95
CA ASP A 591 47.53 29.59 9.37
C ASP A 591 46.80 28.31 9.81
N PRO A 592 47.47 27.36 10.50
CA PRO A 592 46.80 26.19 11.08
C PRO A 592 45.56 26.53 11.92
N GLU A 593 45.54 27.70 12.57
CA GLU A 593 44.40 28.15 13.39
C GLU A 593 43.17 28.48 12.53
N MET A 594 43.38 28.96 11.30
CA MET A 594 42.31 29.16 10.33
C MET A 594 41.75 27.82 9.84
N ILE A 595 42.58 26.80 9.69
CA ILE A 595 42.13 25.43 9.35
C ILE A 595 41.28 24.84 10.45
N ASP A 596 41.67 25.02 11.71
CA ASP A 596 40.88 24.58 12.86
C ASP A 596 39.54 25.34 12.95
N MET A 597 39.52 26.63 12.60
CA MET A 597 38.29 27.43 12.52
C MET A 597 37.34 26.95 11.40
N TYR A 598 37.87 26.60 10.22
CA TYR A 598 37.09 25.98 9.15
C TYR A 598 36.52 24.62 9.59
N ALA A 599 37.33 23.77 10.25
CA ALA A 599 36.87 22.48 10.77
C ALA A 599 35.75 22.62 11.82
N LEU A 600 35.87 23.57 12.74
CA LEU A 600 34.86 23.86 13.76
C LEU A 600 33.55 24.36 13.14
N THR A 601 33.62 25.24 12.13
CA THR A 601 32.44 25.77 11.44
C THR A 601 31.70 24.63 10.72
N HIS A 602 32.42 23.80 9.97
CA HIS A 602 31.83 22.63 9.29
C HIS A 602 31.26 21.59 10.28
N GLN A 603 31.85 21.45 11.47
CA GLN A 603 31.35 20.55 12.51
C GLN A 603 30.04 21.05 13.12
N GLN A 604 29.86 22.37 13.28
CA GLN A 604 28.61 22.96 13.75
C GLN A 604 27.49 22.76 12.73
N ASP A 605 27.80 22.88 11.43
CA ASP A 605 26.85 22.70 10.34
C ASP A 605 26.51 21.21 10.09
N ASN A 606 27.45 20.29 10.34
CA ASN A 606 27.27 18.85 10.17
C ASN A 606 27.92 18.01 11.30
N PRO A 607 27.22 17.80 12.43
CA PRO A 607 27.77 17.18 13.64
C PRO A 607 28.15 15.69 13.49
N PHE A 608 27.58 14.99 12.48
CA PHE A 608 27.73 13.54 12.31
C PHE A 608 28.92 13.13 11.42
N ASN A 609 29.59 14.07 10.72
CA ASN A 609 30.69 13.78 9.79
C ASN A 609 32.09 14.07 10.37
N TRP A 610 32.26 14.00 11.70
CA TRP A 610 33.52 14.36 12.38
C TRP A 610 34.76 13.66 11.81
N ASN A 611 34.66 12.37 11.49
CA ASN A 611 35.80 11.60 10.98
C ASN A 611 36.29 12.12 9.61
N GLU A 612 35.40 12.67 8.80
CA GLU A 612 35.71 13.23 7.49
C GLU A 612 36.32 14.63 7.59
N ILE A 613 35.72 15.48 8.45
CA ILE A 613 36.25 16.81 8.79
C ILE A 613 37.68 16.69 9.34
N GLU A 614 37.90 15.79 10.29
CA GLU A 614 39.21 15.58 10.92
C GLU A 614 40.25 15.03 9.94
N ARG A 615 39.84 14.22 8.96
CA ARG A 615 40.72 13.69 7.91
C ARG A 615 41.23 14.82 7.01
N HIS A 616 40.32 15.66 6.49
CA HIS A 616 40.69 16.80 5.64
C HIS A 616 41.51 17.83 6.41
N ARG A 617 41.17 18.09 7.69
CA ARG A 617 41.95 18.96 8.58
C ARG A 617 43.39 18.49 8.72
N LYS A 618 43.59 17.21 9.06
CA LYS A 618 44.93 16.59 9.19
C LYS A 618 45.73 16.66 7.89
N SER A 619 45.07 16.47 6.74
CA SER A 619 45.70 16.55 5.42
C SER A 619 46.29 17.94 5.16
N LEU A 620 45.51 19.02 5.38
CA LEU A 620 45.99 20.40 5.21
C LEU A 620 47.10 20.78 6.19
N VAL A 621 46.96 20.40 7.47
CA VAL A 621 47.99 20.67 8.49
C VAL A 621 49.32 19.99 8.13
N ARG A 622 49.27 18.75 7.65
CA ARG A 622 50.46 18.02 7.17
C ARG A 622 51.09 18.70 5.94
N HIS A 623 50.27 19.17 5.01
CA HIS A 623 50.73 19.89 3.81
C HIS A 623 51.47 21.18 4.16
N ILE A 624 50.93 21.99 5.07
CA ILE A 624 51.54 23.26 5.49
C ILE A 624 52.84 23.02 6.26
N ALA A 625 52.86 22.03 7.16
CA ALA A 625 54.07 21.66 7.90
C ALA A 625 55.23 21.22 6.98
N ARG A 626 54.91 20.60 5.83
CA ARG A 626 55.90 20.20 4.81
C ARG A 626 56.34 21.37 3.92
N LYS A 627 55.41 22.23 3.47
CA LYS A 627 55.66 23.31 2.50
C LYS A 627 56.33 24.54 3.14
N PHE A 628 56.10 24.78 4.43
CA PHE A 628 56.62 25.95 5.15
C PHE A 628 57.27 25.57 6.49
N PRO A 629 58.43 24.88 6.48
CA PRO A 629 59.09 24.37 7.69
C PRO A 629 59.63 25.46 8.64
N SER A 630 59.64 26.74 8.23
CA SER A 630 60.32 27.84 8.94
C SER A 630 59.38 28.92 9.53
N GLY A 631 58.05 28.75 9.43
CA GLY A 631 57.07 29.72 9.92
C GLY A 631 56.58 29.43 11.33
N ARG A 632 57.19 30.06 12.34
CA ARG A 632 56.77 30.20 13.76
C ARG A 632 56.35 28.92 14.53
N ARG A 633 57.13 28.66 15.58
CA ARG A 633 56.86 27.74 16.69
C ARG A 633 55.41 27.86 17.21
N TYR A 634 54.64 26.78 17.07
CA TYR A 634 53.42 26.57 17.86
C TYR A 634 53.58 25.36 18.78
N SER A 635 53.46 25.65 20.06
CA SER A 635 53.57 24.76 21.22
C SER A 635 52.25 24.06 21.55
N TYR A 636 51.48 23.62 20.56
CA TYR A 636 50.18 22.96 20.80
C TYR A 636 50.09 21.52 20.24
N LEU A 637 51.11 21.04 19.53
CA LEU A 637 51.22 19.64 19.10
C LEU A 637 51.78 18.71 20.19
N GLN A 638 51.98 19.20 21.42
CA GLN A 638 52.53 18.43 22.55
C GLN A 638 51.56 18.24 23.73
N SER A 639 50.27 18.42 23.49
CA SER A 639 49.17 17.88 24.29
C SER A 639 48.11 17.49 23.28
N HIS A 640 48.04 16.27 22.75
CA HIS A 640 47.55 15.09 23.44
C HIS A 640 48.27 13.86 22.87
N SER A 641 49.45 13.56 23.41
CA SER A 641 49.86 12.16 23.46
C SER A 641 48.95 11.46 24.48
N PRO A 642 48.34 10.31 24.18
CA PRO A 642 47.57 9.53 25.14
C PRO A 642 48.53 8.78 26.07
N GLU A 643 49.34 9.52 26.82
CA GLU A 643 50.24 8.95 27.83
C GLU A 643 50.32 9.90 29.04
N SER A 644 49.23 9.97 29.79
CA SER A 644 49.26 10.46 31.17
C SER A 644 48.25 9.66 32.00
N ASP A 645 48.77 8.91 32.99
CA ASP A 645 48.05 7.96 33.85
C ASP A 645 46.78 8.63 34.44
N PRO A 646 45.57 8.07 34.22
CA PRO A 646 44.28 8.69 34.54
C PRO A 646 43.95 8.57 36.04
N LYS A 647 44.85 9.01 36.93
CA LYS A 647 44.67 8.84 38.38
C LYS A 647 44.57 10.14 39.19
N ASP A 648 45.10 11.26 38.71
CA ASP A 648 45.24 12.47 39.56
C ASP A 648 44.62 13.76 38.99
N HIS A 649 43.96 13.73 37.82
CA HIS A 649 43.25 14.90 37.27
C HIS A 649 41.86 14.56 36.72
N PRO A 650 40.85 15.42 36.95
CA PRO A 650 39.49 15.15 36.53
C PRO A 650 39.33 15.21 35.01
N VAL A 651 38.87 14.12 34.40
CA VAL A 651 38.40 14.09 33.01
C VAL A 651 37.01 14.74 32.95
N GLY A 652 36.85 15.80 32.16
CA GLY A 652 35.63 16.61 32.13
C GLY A 652 34.33 15.84 31.82
N LEU A 653 33.20 16.37 32.29
CA LEU A 653 31.87 15.78 32.13
C LEU A 653 31.32 15.92 30.71
N ARG A 654 31.05 14.80 30.03
CA ARG A 654 30.25 14.75 28.80
C ARG A 654 28.75 14.69 29.15
N ASN A 655 28.02 15.74 28.82
CA ASN A 655 26.57 15.83 29.02
C ASN A 655 25.83 15.03 27.94
N ILE A 656 24.98 14.07 28.33
CA ILE A 656 24.21 13.19 27.42
C ILE A 656 22.72 13.61 27.34
N GLY A 657 22.35 14.78 27.85
CA GLY A 657 20.96 15.28 27.80
C GLY A 657 20.07 14.91 29.00
N ASN A 658 18.89 15.53 29.04
CA ASN A 658 18.17 16.06 30.23
C ASN A 658 17.56 15.09 31.28
N THR A 659 18.13 13.93 31.60
CA THR A 659 17.66 13.15 32.78
C THR A 659 18.75 12.57 33.68
N CYS A 660 20.03 12.74 33.37
CA CYS A 660 21.13 12.04 34.06
C CYS A 660 22.13 12.93 34.83
N TYR A 661 21.83 14.22 35.04
CA TYR A 661 22.78 15.18 35.64
C TYR A 661 23.34 14.71 37.00
N LEU A 662 22.49 14.19 37.90
CA LEU A 662 22.92 13.73 39.22
C LEU A 662 23.79 12.46 39.14
N ALA A 663 23.45 11.51 38.25
CA ALA A 663 24.20 10.28 38.09
C ALA A 663 25.59 10.54 37.50
N SER A 664 25.69 11.42 36.51
CA SER A 664 26.98 11.80 35.92
C SER A 664 27.84 12.61 36.90
N VAL A 665 27.25 13.50 37.69
CA VAL A 665 27.98 14.24 38.75
C VAL A 665 28.48 13.31 39.85
N LEU A 666 27.67 12.34 40.31
CA LEU A 666 28.10 11.37 41.31
C LEU A 666 29.21 10.44 40.79
N GLN A 667 29.11 10.00 39.54
CA GLN A 667 30.17 9.18 38.89
C GLN A 667 31.48 9.96 38.74
N PHE A 668 31.40 11.26 38.41
CA PHE A 668 32.56 12.14 38.34
C PHE A 668 33.17 12.42 39.72
N LEU A 669 32.35 12.68 40.75
CA LEU A 669 32.86 12.86 42.11
C LEU A 669 33.51 11.57 42.65
N TYR A 670 33.00 10.40 42.28
CA TYR A 670 33.57 9.11 42.66
C TYR A 670 34.88 8.75 41.92
N SER A 671 35.15 9.36 40.76
CA SER A 671 36.41 9.16 40.03
C SER A 671 37.57 9.98 40.61
N ILE A 672 37.28 10.97 41.46
CA ILE A 672 38.28 11.78 42.18
C ILE A 672 38.77 10.99 43.40
N ARG A 673 39.97 10.41 43.29
CA ARG A 673 40.59 9.53 44.30
C ARG A 673 40.52 10.08 45.74
N PRO A 674 40.93 11.34 46.01
CA PRO A 674 40.86 11.90 47.37
C PRO A 674 39.45 11.93 47.95
N PHE A 675 38.44 12.19 47.12
CA PHE A 675 37.03 12.25 47.54
C PHE A 675 36.47 10.85 47.77
N ARG A 676 36.77 9.91 46.88
CA ARG A 676 36.40 8.50 47.02
C ARG A 676 37.01 7.89 48.29
N ASP A 677 38.29 8.16 48.56
CA ASP A 677 38.98 7.59 49.71
C ASP A 677 38.43 8.16 51.02
N VAL A 678 37.99 9.43 51.06
CA VAL A 678 37.27 10.03 52.20
C VAL A 678 35.90 9.38 52.43
N ILE A 679 35.16 9.05 51.36
CA ILE A 679 33.87 8.33 51.47
C ILE A 679 34.09 6.89 51.95
N LEU A 680 35.10 6.20 51.42
CA LEU A 680 35.41 4.81 51.76
C LEU A 680 36.02 4.63 53.16
N THR A 681 36.63 5.68 53.71
CA THR A 681 37.19 5.69 55.08
C THR A 681 36.26 6.35 56.10
N PHE A 682 35.06 6.79 55.67
CA PHE A 682 34.09 7.41 56.56
C PHE A 682 33.60 6.37 57.58
N PRO A 683 33.87 6.54 58.90
CA PRO A 683 33.46 5.57 59.90
C PRO A 683 31.93 5.54 59.99
N GLY A 684 31.35 4.40 59.62
CA GLY A 684 29.92 4.16 59.63
C GLY A 684 29.35 4.28 61.04
N ASN A 685 28.49 5.26 61.23
CA ASN A 685 27.37 5.21 62.16
C ASN A 685 26.25 6.03 61.52
N VAL A 686 25.34 5.36 60.82
CA VAL A 686 23.89 5.49 61.04
C VAL A 686 23.25 4.21 60.53
N ASP A 687 22.51 3.62 61.46
CA ASP A 687 21.85 2.33 61.43
C ASP A 687 20.88 2.10 60.26
N ASP A 688 20.64 0.81 60.07
CA ASP A 688 19.57 0.15 59.34
C ASP A 688 18.18 0.80 59.48
N ASN A 689 17.29 0.40 58.54
CA ASN A 689 15.88 0.73 58.33
C ASN A 689 15.72 1.82 57.27
N VAL A 690 15.16 1.57 56.08
CA VAL A 690 13.78 1.09 55.91
C VAL A 690 13.63 0.32 54.57
N ASN A 691 13.30 -0.96 54.74
CA ASN A 691 12.43 -1.83 53.94
C ASN A 691 11.72 -1.19 52.72
N VAL A 692 12.08 -1.59 51.50
CA VAL A 692 11.26 -1.33 50.30
C VAL A 692 10.32 -2.52 50.10
N GLN A 693 9.11 -2.40 50.65
CA GLN A 693 7.96 -3.21 50.26
C GLN A 693 6.73 -2.33 49.98
N SER A 694 6.24 -2.45 48.75
CA SER A 694 4.82 -2.41 48.34
C SER A 694 3.99 -1.13 48.44
N SER A 695 2.96 -1.10 47.59
CA SER A 695 1.70 -0.30 47.66
C SER A 695 1.72 0.97 46.79
N GLN A 696 1.07 0.95 45.63
CA GLN A 696 -0.38 1.13 45.39
C GLN A 696 -0.83 2.61 45.39
N GLN A 697 -1.43 2.96 44.26
CA GLN A 697 -2.67 3.73 44.12
C GLN A 697 -2.73 5.23 44.51
N SER A 698 -3.12 6.00 43.48
CA SER A 698 -4.16 7.05 43.47
C SER A 698 -4.04 8.28 44.37
N GLY A 699 -4.04 9.44 43.72
CA GLY A 699 -4.62 10.68 44.25
C GLY A 699 -5.07 11.54 43.07
N ASN A 700 -6.36 11.59 42.72
CA ASN A 700 -7.40 12.47 43.30
C ASN A 700 -6.96 13.91 43.55
N ALA A 701 -7.54 14.81 42.75
CA ALA A 701 -7.61 16.25 42.98
C ALA A 701 -8.44 16.57 44.24
N PRO A 702 -8.24 17.75 44.84
CA PRO A 702 -9.30 18.74 44.76
C PRO A 702 -8.82 20.19 44.56
N SER A 703 -9.80 21.07 44.40
CA SER A 703 -9.81 22.41 43.84
C SER A 703 -9.64 23.56 44.85
N VAL A 704 -9.58 24.79 44.29
CA VAL A 704 -10.07 26.10 44.80
C VAL A 704 -9.01 27.19 45.11
N ASN A 705 -8.78 28.04 44.10
CA ASN A 705 -9.08 29.50 44.03
C ASN A 705 -8.50 30.50 45.07
N SER A 706 -7.73 31.50 44.59
CA SER A 706 -7.81 32.90 45.10
C SER A 706 -7.14 33.97 44.19
N GLN A 707 -7.98 34.91 43.75
CA GLN A 707 -7.79 36.30 43.26
C GLN A 707 -6.45 37.05 43.50
N ARG A 708 -6.02 37.91 42.55
CA ARG A 708 -6.19 39.41 42.57
C ARG A 708 -5.37 40.19 41.52
N ARG A 709 -6.08 41.10 40.82
CA ARG A 709 -5.81 42.51 40.44
C ARG A 709 -4.51 42.93 39.73
N GLY A 710 -4.68 43.67 38.61
CA GLY A 710 -3.80 44.80 38.24
C GLY A 710 -3.66 45.09 36.74
N THR A 711 -4.53 45.95 36.18
CA THR A 711 -4.24 46.83 35.01
C THR A 711 -3.24 47.93 35.42
N PRO A 712 -2.50 48.65 34.52
CA PRO A 712 -3.07 49.44 33.40
C PRO A 712 -2.20 49.76 32.14
N GLY A 713 -2.87 50.30 31.10
CA GLY A 713 -2.34 51.19 30.05
C GLY A 713 -1.73 50.48 28.82
N GLY A 714 -1.94 50.87 27.56
CA GLY A 714 -2.63 51.99 26.93
C GLY A 714 -2.05 52.16 25.51
N THR A 715 -2.95 52.30 24.50
CA THR A 715 -2.80 52.95 23.17
C THR A 715 -1.65 52.49 22.23
N TRP A 716 -1.81 52.22 20.93
CA TRP A 716 -2.16 53.10 19.78
C TRP A 716 -2.47 52.19 18.56
N GLY A 717 -3.57 52.36 17.81
CA GLY A 717 -3.62 53.07 16.52
C GLY A 717 -2.90 52.30 15.39
N ASN A 718 -3.50 51.74 14.33
CA ASN A 718 -4.32 52.36 13.27
C ASN A 718 -4.83 51.22 12.33
N ARG A 719 -6.13 50.90 12.20
CA ARG A 719 -7.08 51.35 11.12
C ARG A 719 -6.44 52.21 10.03
N TRP A 720 -6.69 52.00 8.74
CA TRP A 720 -7.92 52.29 7.97
C TRP A 720 -7.96 51.31 6.77
N ALA A 721 -9.00 50.49 6.51
CA ALA A 721 -10.40 50.76 6.20
C ALA A 721 -10.56 51.46 4.83
N ARG A 722 -11.18 50.85 3.81
CA ARG A 722 -12.63 50.80 3.48
C ARG A 722 -12.70 50.49 1.96
N ARG A 723 -13.77 50.05 1.28
CA ARG A 723 -15.17 49.63 1.52
C ARG A 723 -15.61 49.06 0.15
N SER A 724 -16.30 47.94 0.11
CA SER A 724 -17.74 47.85 -0.20
C SER A 724 -18.18 48.49 -1.53
N ARG A 725 -18.52 47.55 -2.44
CA ARG A 725 -19.37 47.61 -3.64
C ARG A 725 -20.54 48.59 -3.62
N PRO A 726 -21.02 48.94 -4.83
CA PRO A 726 -22.35 48.55 -5.31
C PRO A 726 -22.34 47.22 -6.06
#